data_AF-A0A938S2L9-F1
#
_entry.id   AF-A0A938S2L9-F1
#
_cell.length_a   1.000
_cell.length_b   1.000
_cell.length_c   1.000
_cell.angle_alpha   90.00
_cell.angle_beta   90.00
_cell.angle_gamma   90.00
#
_symmetry.space_group_name_H-M   'P 1'
#
loop_
_entity.id
_entity.type
_entity.pdbx_description
1 polymer ?
#
loop_
_entity_poly.entity_id
_entity_poly.type
_entity_poly.pdbx_seq_one_letter_code
_entity_poly.pdbx_strand_id
1 'polypeptide(L)'
;MTESTMRTVRVAAVLTVFLVSTEVAADYLPLQEGNQWVFTMSNGAQMTMRVAGFTDVGTVRCAVVETTMGLQKSQEYIAVDAQGVKTYMGQAQGQEFRYDPPVMRIKLPYQEGDSWTATVKQPGMSLTTTFQSIGKERVQTPAGTFDTVKVYSVVNGLPGQPSAASLSYYADGVGPVKQMMMAGGQQTVVTLTSTNVKPGQKPPTSAKAASKPPKADSQPAPKPPISDVKPALEPQVQPKAQAPAQPRCPQCGVPVEAQAKFCPECGQKLTVAVPAPEPQRPAAPAAVGATPASFEKYQSPDGKVLLYKPRDWKAAQGDMFGPGTYGVTVMEPQENAMVLFITFPVGPEIRDSVVLAARCIAALRQQYPDLQAANVNSTPQRDRTITDLTLTAEGEKGTGHGYFFHTGNAGSVYILLARTTRWTEFRPTLTTVAANLAYASQGVASVQEQGRQAAQQASAAPEAKLPLAAMIQQASQRPGKQMPLQPAALTDQSLSLQIPEGWALEGGRVQYAAINNAQTRTHGLGSLWLTILPTDIPVPGVINVPYQPPPQALKVVLESGKSTRDVQVISECPVEQAVPESTQLIQQMRSQGFQVDARLIHVQFRNVPTGLTCRGLFCVMCSIKPISPVWQVSLQGSWAPDSEYDQWLPLFLRLEKTVQVNPQWMGQEMQNQALRQQQLNRNLQKSIAESSRAFDDYLATVRDGARSRDYTSHMWSQTTLGQGTWVAQSEGAKVYQTDSWGLEGPEGRIDSKAYNTANFSGENPWSGQQLELVDTRAEYERYLANQ
;
A
#
# COMPACT_ATOMS: atom_id res chain seq x y z
N MET A 1 61.59 42.65 -20.69
CA MET A 1 62.15 41.59 -21.55
C MET A 1 62.83 40.61 -20.59
N THR A 2 62.50 39.33 -20.42
CA THR A 2 61.61 38.33 -21.05
C THR A 2 61.67 37.06 -20.16
N GLU A 3 60.53 36.35 -19.95
CA GLU A 3 60.31 34.88 -19.80
C GLU A 3 61.26 33.96 -18.95
N SER A 4 60.93 32.82 -18.30
CA SER A 4 59.76 31.95 -18.09
C SER A 4 60.16 30.77 -17.13
N THR A 5 59.36 30.52 -16.07
CA THR A 5 58.81 29.25 -15.47
C THR A 5 59.61 27.95 -15.09
N MET A 6 59.50 27.57 -13.79
CA MET A 6 59.32 26.24 -13.09
C MET A 6 60.27 24.99 -13.16
N ARG A 7 60.21 24.21 -12.02
CA ARG A 7 60.48 22.75 -11.75
C ARG A 7 61.95 22.38 -11.38
N THR A 8 62.35 21.49 -10.44
CA THR A 8 61.79 20.37 -9.63
C THR A 8 62.82 19.98 -8.53
N VAL A 9 62.42 19.37 -7.40
CA VAL A 9 63.34 18.69 -6.44
C VAL A 9 62.98 17.21 -6.29
N ARG A 10 63.96 16.30 -6.32
CA ARG A 10 63.83 14.83 -6.23
C ARG A 10 64.96 14.18 -5.39
N VAL A 11 64.53 13.25 -4.51
CA VAL A 11 65.07 11.89 -4.22
C VAL A 11 66.27 11.71 -3.26
N ALA A 12 66.00 11.01 -2.14
CA ALA A 12 66.65 9.73 -1.76
C ALA A 12 65.88 8.99 -0.63
N ALA A 13 65.45 7.74 -0.88
CA ALA A 13 65.50 6.55 0.01
C ALA A 13 64.53 5.45 -0.47
N VAL A 14 65.07 4.26 -0.74
CA VAL A 14 64.39 3.02 -1.17
C VAL A 14 64.74 1.90 -0.18
N LEU A 15 63.80 0.96 -0.02
CA LEU A 15 63.81 -0.35 0.66
C LEU A 15 63.27 -0.39 2.11
N THR A 16 61.95 -0.57 2.21
CA THR A 16 61.33 -1.38 3.26
C THR A 16 60.29 -2.31 2.62
N VAL A 17 60.38 -3.58 3.01
CA VAL A 17 59.61 -4.77 2.64
C VAL A 17 58.11 -4.52 2.40
N PHE A 18 57.61 -4.90 1.22
CA PHE A 18 56.18 -5.09 0.95
C PHE A 18 55.68 -6.31 1.75
N LEU A 19 55.20 -6.08 2.96
CA LEU A 19 54.18 -6.92 3.56
C LEU A 19 52.85 -6.51 2.91
N VAL A 20 52.53 -7.13 1.76
CA VAL A 20 51.14 -7.17 1.30
C VAL A 20 50.42 -8.07 2.27
N SER A 21 49.79 -7.49 3.30
CA SER A 21 48.74 -8.17 4.04
C SER A 21 47.67 -8.53 3.02
N THR A 22 47.63 -9.78 2.57
CA THR A 22 46.41 -10.33 1.98
C THR A 22 45.37 -10.34 3.09
N GLU A 23 44.64 -9.25 3.25
CA GLU A 23 43.38 -9.27 3.99
C GLU A 23 42.52 -10.36 3.35
N VAL A 24 42.29 -11.43 4.10
CA VAL A 24 41.39 -12.51 3.68
C VAL A 24 40.02 -11.86 3.53
N ALA A 25 39.48 -11.87 2.30
CA ALA A 25 38.17 -11.31 2.03
C ALA A 25 37.13 -12.00 2.93
N ALA A 26 36.30 -11.21 3.61
CA ALA A 26 35.29 -11.72 4.53
C ALA A 26 34.34 -12.71 3.84
N ASP A 27 34.10 -13.85 4.48
CA ASP A 27 33.27 -14.94 3.99
C ASP A 27 31.90 -14.91 4.68
N TYR A 28 30.98 -14.12 4.11
CA TYR A 28 29.62 -13.95 4.64
C TYR A 28 28.64 -15.07 4.23
N LEU A 29 29.12 -16.11 3.54
CA LEU A 29 28.34 -17.33 3.31
C LEU A 29 29.30 -18.49 2.97
N PRO A 30 29.87 -19.19 3.97
CA PRO A 30 30.78 -20.29 3.72
C PRO A 30 30.10 -21.48 3.00
N LEU A 31 30.37 -21.65 1.72
CA LEU A 31 29.69 -22.62 0.84
C LEU A 31 30.28 -24.03 0.85
N GLN A 32 31.00 -24.45 1.89
CA GLN A 32 31.54 -25.83 1.95
C GLN A 32 30.40 -26.86 2.06
N GLU A 33 30.47 -27.94 1.28
CA GLU A 33 29.49 -29.03 1.34
C GLU A 33 29.38 -29.61 2.74
N GLY A 34 28.14 -29.82 3.22
CA GLY A 34 27.85 -30.27 4.57
C GLY A 34 27.74 -29.14 5.62
N ASN A 35 28.10 -27.90 5.28
CA ASN A 35 27.81 -26.74 6.14
C ASN A 35 26.31 -26.60 6.36
N GLN A 36 25.92 -26.36 7.60
CA GLN A 36 24.54 -26.35 8.06
C GLN A 36 24.31 -25.27 9.13
N TRP A 37 23.15 -24.64 9.04
CA TRP A 37 22.63 -23.67 9.98
C TRP A 37 21.22 -24.08 10.40
N VAL A 38 20.95 -24.04 11.70
CA VAL A 38 19.63 -24.27 12.27
C VAL A 38 19.16 -22.98 12.90
N PHE A 39 17.99 -22.50 12.48
CA PHE A 39 17.38 -21.28 12.94
C PHE A 39 16.07 -21.54 13.66
N THR A 40 15.75 -20.68 14.62
CA THR A 40 14.43 -20.60 15.25
C THR A 40 13.75 -19.32 14.81
N MET A 41 12.51 -19.47 14.35
CA MET A 41 11.63 -18.36 13.97
C MET A 41 10.90 -17.81 15.20
N SER A 42 10.41 -16.57 15.14
CA SER A 42 9.70 -15.91 16.25
C SER A 42 8.41 -16.62 16.68
N ASN A 43 7.83 -17.47 15.82
CA ASN A 43 6.68 -18.33 16.14
C ASN A 43 7.08 -19.71 16.72
N GLY A 44 8.37 -19.94 16.99
CA GLY A 44 8.90 -21.19 17.51
C GLY A 44 9.21 -22.26 16.47
N ALA A 45 8.88 -22.06 15.19
CA ALA A 45 9.21 -23.01 14.13
C ALA A 45 10.73 -23.09 13.90
N GLN A 46 11.20 -24.28 13.51
CA GLN A 46 12.60 -24.49 13.13
C GLN A 46 12.77 -24.47 11.61
N MET A 47 13.87 -23.85 11.18
CA MET A 47 14.30 -23.81 9.79
C MET A 47 15.75 -24.30 9.70
N THR A 48 16.01 -25.25 8.81
CA THR A 48 17.36 -25.79 8.60
C THR A 48 17.83 -25.43 7.20
N MET A 49 18.99 -24.79 7.12
CA MET A 49 19.69 -24.48 5.87
C MET A 49 20.95 -25.34 5.77
N ARG A 50 21.23 -25.95 4.61
CA ARG A 50 22.41 -26.80 4.41
C ARG A 50 22.96 -26.70 2.99
N VAL A 51 24.28 -26.69 2.85
CA VAL A 51 24.94 -26.88 1.56
C VAL A 51 24.94 -28.37 1.21
N ALA A 52 24.11 -28.77 0.25
CA ALA A 52 23.91 -30.17 -0.13
C ALA A 52 24.87 -30.67 -1.21
N GLY A 53 25.58 -29.78 -1.90
CA GLY A 53 26.52 -30.13 -2.95
C GLY A 53 26.74 -28.96 -3.93
N PHE A 54 27.27 -29.27 -5.11
CA PHE A 54 27.52 -28.28 -6.16
C PHE A 54 27.02 -28.76 -7.52
N THR A 55 26.49 -27.84 -8.32
CA THR A 55 26.13 -28.09 -9.72
C THR A 55 26.44 -26.88 -10.59
N ASP A 56 26.51 -27.08 -11.91
CA ASP A 56 26.74 -26.01 -12.86
C ASP A 56 25.41 -25.38 -13.29
N VAL A 57 25.27 -24.06 -13.08
CA VAL A 57 24.15 -23.26 -13.58
C VAL A 57 24.68 -22.36 -14.69
N GLY A 58 24.42 -22.73 -15.94
CA GLY A 58 25.09 -22.12 -17.09
C GLY A 58 26.59 -22.42 -17.05
N THR A 59 27.42 -21.37 -17.01
CA THR A 59 28.89 -21.48 -16.94
C THR A 59 29.44 -21.36 -15.52
N VAL A 60 28.59 -21.21 -14.50
CA VAL A 60 29.01 -20.95 -13.12
C VAL A 60 28.75 -22.17 -12.23
N ARG A 61 29.81 -22.63 -11.56
CA ARG A 61 29.73 -23.67 -10.51
C ARG A 61 29.06 -23.08 -9.26
N CYS A 62 27.84 -23.50 -8.98
CA CYS A 62 27.04 -23.01 -7.84
C CYS A 62 26.94 -24.07 -6.74
N ALA A 63 27.00 -23.64 -5.48
CA ALA A 63 26.60 -24.45 -4.34
C ALA A 63 25.08 -24.55 -4.28
N VAL A 64 24.56 -25.75 -4.00
CA VAL A 64 23.14 -26.02 -3.81
C VAL A 64 22.84 -25.88 -2.32
N VAL A 65 22.16 -24.80 -1.94
CA VAL A 65 21.76 -24.51 -0.57
C VAL A 65 20.31 -24.92 -0.39
N GLU A 66 20.09 -25.99 0.37
CA GLU A 66 18.75 -26.48 0.70
C GLU A 66 18.23 -25.81 1.96
N THR A 67 16.99 -25.34 1.93
CA THR A 67 16.27 -24.86 3.11
C THR A 67 15.04 -25.74 3.36
N THR A 68 14.92 -26.24 4.58
CA THR A 68 13.77 -27.05 5.04
C THR A 68 13.06 -26.36 6.19
N MET A 69 11.75 -26.19 6.08
CA MET A 69 10.88 -25.60 7.10
C MET A 69 9.57 -26.41 7.19
N GLY A 70 9.43 -27.24 8.22
CA GLY A 70 8.34 -28.22 8.30
C GLY A 70 8.35 -29.20 7.12
N LEU A 71 7.24 -29.30 6.39
CA LEU A 71 7.13 -30.13 5.17
C LEU A 71 7.63 -29.43 3.90
N GLN A 72 7.95 -28.13 3.97
CA GLN A 72 8.39 -27.37 2.80
C GLN A 72 9.90 -27.48 2.61
N LYS A 73 10.32 -27.69 1.36
CA LYS A 73 11.71 -27.67 0.92
C LYS A 73 11.90 -26.69 -0.23
N SER A 74 12.98 -25.93 -0.19
CA SER A 74 13.45 -25.08 -1.29
C SER A 74 14.95 -25.23 -1.47
N GLN A 75 15.43 -24.94 -2.68
CA GLN A 75 16.85 -24.93 -3.02
C GLN A 75 17.23 -23.59 -3.65
N GLU A 76 18.39 -23.06 -3.30
CA GLU A 76 18.99 -21.92 -3.96
C GLU A 76 20.37 -22.31 -4.50
N TYR A 77 20.72 -21.78 -5.67
CA TYR A 77 21.98 -22.05 -6.35
C TYR A 77 22.84 -20.79 -6.26
N ILE A 78 23.86 -20.84 -5.41
CA ILE A 78 24.60 -19.67 -4.96
C ILE A 78 26.08 -19.82 -5.32
N ALA A 79 26.71 -18.74 -5.78
CA ALA A 79 28.16 -18.65 -5.91
C ALA A 79 28.67 -17.37 -5.24
N VAL A 80 29.91 -17.42 -4.77
CA VAL A 80 30.62 -16.27 -4.20
C VAL A 80 31.82 -15.98 -5.07
N ASP A 81 31.95 -14.72 -5.48
CA ASP A 81 33.13 -14.22 -6.20
C ASP A 81 33.60 -12.89 -5.61
N ALA A 82 34.60 -12.27 -6.24
CA ALA A 82 35.17 -11.01 -5.77
C ALA A 82 34.17 -9.84 -5.73
N GLN A 83 33.04 -9.93 -6.45
CA GLN A 83 32.00 -8.91 -6.48
C GLN A 83 30.92 -9.13 -5.41
N GLY A 84 30.74 -10.37 -4.93
CA GLY A 84 29.79 -10.66 -3.88
C GLY A 84 29.18 -12.06 -3.86
N VAL A 85 28.19 -12.22 -2.99
CA VAL A 85 27.36 -13.43 -2.88
C VAL A 85 26.18 -13.30 -3.85
N LYS A 86 26.08 -14.22 -4.81
CA LYS A 86 25.09 -14.16 -5.91
C LYS A 86 24.24 -15.42 -5.98
N THR A 87 22.93 -15.25 -6.17
CA THR A 87 21.99 -16.34 -6.43
C THR A 87 21.66 -16.40 -7.92
N TYR A 88 21.89 -17.55 -8.56
CA TYR A 88 21.69 -17.76 -10.00
C TYR A 88 20.37 -18.47 -10.31
N MET A 89 19.89 -19.28 -9.39
CA MET A 89 18.63 -20.01 -9.54
C MET A 89 18.01 -20.28 -8.17
N GLY A 90 16.68 -20.41 -8.13
CA GLY A 90 15.94 -20.92 -6.98
C GLY A 90 14.96 -22.01 -7.42
N GLN A 91 14.68 -22.96 -6.54
CA GLN A 91 13.68 -24.01 -6.75
C GLN A 91 12.80 -24.14 -5.51
N ALA A 92 11.49 -24.05 -5.69
CA ALA A 92 10.52 -24.24 -4.60
C ALA A 92 9.22 -24.82 -5.15
N GLN A 93 8.59 -25.74 -4.41
CA GLN A 93 7.32 -26.39 -4.80
C GLN A 93 7.31 -26.97 -6.23
N GLY A 94 8.46 -27.49 -6.68
CA GLY A 94 8.62 -28.07 -8.03
C GLY A 94 8.75 -27.05 -9.16
N GLN A 95 8.75 -25.74 -8.87
CA GLN A 95 9.03 -24.69 -9.85
C GLN A 95 10.48 -24.21 -9.75
N GLU A 96 11.09 -23.95 -10.91
CA GLU A 96 12.42 -23.39 -11.05
C GLU A 96 12.38 -21.93 -11.47
N PHE A 97 13.22 -21.12 -10.85
CA PHE A 97 13.34 -19.67 -11.08
C PHE A 97 14.79 -19.35 -11.41
N ARG A 98 15.09 -19.13 -12.69
CA ARG A 98 16.41 -18.67 -13.12
C ARG A 98 16.52 -17.15 -13.02
N TYR A 99 17.65 -16.67 -12.54
CA TYR A 99 17.93 -15.25 -12.39
C TYR A 99 18.95 -14.83 -13.45
N ASP A 100 18.50 -14.01 -14.39
CA ASP A 100 19.33 -13.38 -15.40
C ASP A 100 19.01 -11.88 -15.49
N PRO A 101 19.89 -10.99 -14.97
CA PRO A 101 21.16 -11.29 -14.31
C PRO A 101 20.98 -11.96 -12.92
N PRO A 102 22.01 -12.63 -12.37
CA PRO A 102 21.95 -13.23 -11.04
C PRO A 102 21.70 -12.19 -9.94
N VAL A 103 20.98 -12.59 -8.89
CA VAL A 103 20.62 -11.70 -7.77
C VAL A 103 21.82 -11.56 -6.84
N MET A 104 22.43 -10.36 -6.81
CA MET A 104 23.44 -10.02 -5.82
C MET A 104 22.79 -9.87 -4.43
N ARG A 105 23.16 -10.73 -3.49
CA ARG A 105 22.65 -10.74 -2.10
C ARG A 105 23.49 -9.89 -1.16
N ILE A 106 24.81 -9.91 -1.35
CA ILE A 106 25.78 -9.13 -0.57
C ILE A 106 26.86 -8.67 -1.54
N LYS A 107 27.11 -7.36 -1.61
CA LYS A 107 28.22 -6.80 -2.40
C LYS A 107 29.53 -6.90 -1.63
N LEU A 108 30.59 -7.33 -2.31
CA LEU A 108 31.95 -7.43 -1.76
C LEU A 108 32.94 -6.52 -2.52
N PRO A 109 33.92 -5.92 -1.83
CA PRO A 109 34.03 -5.86 -0.37
C PRO A 109 32.86 -5.09 0.26
N TYR A 110 32.44 -5.47 1.47
CA TYR A 110 31.30 -4.82 2.12
C TYR A 110 31.62 -3.36 2.46
N GLN A 111 30.82 -2.44 1.92
CA GLN A 111 30.89 -1.02 2.23
C GLN A 111 29.53 -0.53 2.73
N GLU A 112 29.53 0.14 3.88
CA GLU A 112 28.31 0.74 4.43
C GLU A 112 27.79 1.85 3.51
N GLY A 113 26.48 1.90 3.28
CA GLY A 113 25.83 2.84 2.38
C GLY A 113 25.68 2.36 0.94
N ASP A 114 26.38 1.30 0.52
CA ASP A 114 26.22 0.74 -0.83
C ASP A 114 24.76 0.33 -1.08
N SER A 115 24.24 0.65 -2.27
CA SER A 115 22.89 0.30 -2.71
C SER A 115 22.93 -0.30 -4.12
N TRP A 116 22.11 -1.33 -4.36
CA TRP A 116 22.00 -1.97 -5.66
C TRP A 116 20.61 -2.57 -5.87
N THR A 117 20.25 -2.84 -7.11
CA THR A 117 18.95 -3.44 -7.47
C THR A 117 19.14 -4.72 -8.24
N ALA A 118 18.29 -5.71 -7.97
CA ALA A 118 18.15 -6.91 -8.79
C ALA A 118 16.72 -6.95 -9.34
N THR A 119 16.57 -7.06 -10.66
CA THR A 119 15.27 -7.24 -11.29
C THR A 119 15.16 -8.63 -11.87
N VAL A 120 14.22 -9.41 -11.35
CA VAL A 120 13.90 -10.75 -11.83
C VAL A 120 12.72 -10.64 -12.79
N LYS A 121 12.95 -10.97 -14.06
CA LYS A 121 11.91 -11.01 -15.09
C LYS A 121 11.47 -12.44 -15.32
N GLN A 122 10.18 -12.70 -15.17
CA GLN A 122 9.52 -13.96 -15.50
C GLN A 122 8.37 -13.69 -16.47
N PRO A 123 7.92 -14.68 -17.25
CA PRO A 123 6.75 -14.51 -18.13
C PRO A 123 5.54 -14.00 -17.34
N GLY A 124 5.13 -12.75 -17.60
CA GLY A 124 3.99 -12.12 -16.93
C GLY A 124 4.28 -11.47 -15.56
N MET A 125 5.53 -11.43 -15.08
CA MET A 125 5.89 -10.82 -13.79
C MET A 125 7.31 -10.22 -13.81
N SER A 126 7.47 -9.00 -13.31
CA SER A 126 8.78 -8.38 -13.08
C SER A 126 8.87 -8.00 -11.60
N LEU A 127 9.86 -8.54 -10.89
CA LEU A 127 10.05 -8.30 -9.48
C LEU A 127 11.39 -7.60 -9.27
N THR A 128 11.37 -6.36 -8.77
CA THR A 128 12.58 -5.56 -8.53
C THR A 128 12.86 -5.51 -7.04
N THR A 129 14.00 -6.06 -6.60
CA THR A 129 14.45 -5.95 -5.21
C THR A 129 15.55 -4.91 -5.12
N THR A 130 15.40 -3.94 -4.21
CA THR A 130 16.45 -2.97 -3.86
C THR A 130 17.15 -3.45 -2.60
N PHE A 131 18.47 -3.41 -2.59
CA PHE A 131 19.32 -3.82 -1.48
C PHE A 131 20.15 -2.63 -1.01
N GLN A 132 20.45 -2.57 0.29
CA GLN A 132 21.32 -1.55 0.87
C GLN A 132 22.16 -2.14 2.01
N SER A 133 23.46 -1.84 2.01
CA SER A 133 24.35 -2.10 3.14
C SER A 133 24.11 -1.06 4.23
N ILE A 134 23.57 -1.46 5.38
CA ILE A 134 23.13 -0.53 6.45
C ILE A 134 24.20 -0.27 7.51
N GLY A 135 25.21 -1.13 7.60
CA GLY A 135 26.30 -1.00 8.57
C GLY A 135 26.50 -2.26 9.41
N LYS A 136 27.33 -2.13 10.44
CA LYS A 136 27.73 -3.25 11.30
C LYS A 136 26.94 -3.27 12.62
N GLU A 137 26.71 -4.46 13.16
CA GLU A 137 26.03 -4.64 14.45
C GLU A 137 26.52 -5.92 15.14
N ARG A 138 26.71 -5.86 16.46
CA ARG A 138 26.98 -7.05 17.26
C ARG A 138 25.67 -7.72 17.64
N VAL A 139 25.48 -8.98 17.22
CA VAL A 139 24.24 -9.72 17.42
C VAL A 139 24.49 -10.93 18.32
N GLN A 140 23.67 -11.04 19.37
CA GLN A 140 23.64 -12.22 20.25
C GLN A 140 22.54 -13.19 19.80
N THR A 141 22.90 -14.46 19.66
CA THR A 141 21.98 -15.57 19.33
C THR A 141 22.26 -16.78 20.24
N PRO A 142 21.39 -17.80 20.28
CA PRO A 142 21.70 -19.03 21.01
C PRO A 142 22.96 -19.76 20.53
N ALA A 143 23.37 -19.55 19.27
CA ALA A 143 24.62 -20.12 18.73
C ALA A 143 25.89 -19.34 19.14
N GLY A 144 25.76 -18.13 19.69
CA GLY A 144 26.90 -17.30 20.09
C GLY A 144 26.66 -15.81 19.89
N THR A 145 27.71 -15.01 20.10
CA THR A 145 27.71 -13.57 19.81
C THR A 145 28.61 -13.30 18.63
N PHE A 146 28.09 -12.57 17.64
CA PHE A 146 28.77 -12.37 16.36
C PHE A 146 28.84 -10.89 16.00
N ASP A 147 29.97 -10.47 15.42
CA ASP A 147 30.09 -9.18 14.74
C ASP A 147 29.57 -9.34 13.32
N THR A 148 28.51 -8.59 12.98
CA THR A 148 27.75 -8.79 11.75
C THR A 148 27.75 -7.56 10.85
N VAL A 149 27.62 -7.79 9.55
CA VAL A 149 27.21 -6.79 8.57
C VAL A 149 25.71 -6.91 8.30
N LYS A 150 25.06 -5.78 8.04
CA LYS A 150 23.63 -5.69 7.79
C LYS A 150 23.34 -5.37 6.32
N VAL A 151 22.46 -6.15 5.72
CA VAL A 151 21.92 -5.89 4.39
C VAL A 151 20.40 -5.76 4.50
N TYR A 152 19.89 -4.59 4.17
CA TYR A 152 18.47 -4.33 4.00
C TYR A 152 18.06 -4.64 2.57
N SER A 153 16.87 -5.20 2.39
CA SER A 153 16.31 -5.48 1.07
C SER A 153 14.83 -5.15 1.06
N VAL A 154 14.33 -4.61 -0.05
CA VAL A 154 12.91 -4.29 -0.26
C VAL A 154 12.49 -4.78 -1.63
N VAL A 155 11.45 -5.60 -1.66
CA VAL A 155 10.83 -6.06 -2.90
C VAL A 155 9.82 -5.01 -3.35
N ASN A 156 10.13 -4.34 -4.45
CA ASN A 156 9.32 -3.35 -5.14
C ASN A 156 8.71 -4.00 -6.39
N GLY A 157 7.39 -3.91 -6.58
CA GLY A 157 6.78 -4.20 -7.89
C GLY A 157 5.73 -5.31 -7.98
N LEU A 158 4.99 -5.65 -6.92
CA LEU A 158 3.74 -6.42 -7.06
C LEU A 158 2.53 -5.49 -6.94
N PRO A 159 1.79 -5.20 -8.03
CA PRO A 159 0.58 -4.39 -7.98
C PRO A 159 -0.45 -5.03 -7.05
N GLY A 160 -0.86 -4.32 -5.99
CA GLY A 160 -1.85 -4.79 -5.03
C GLY A 160 -1.34 -5.76 -3.95
N GLN A 161 -0.02 -5.94 -3.81
CA GLN A 161 0.56 -6.64 -2.65
C GLN A 161 1.43 -5.68 -1.82
N PRO A 162 1.48 -5.86 -0.48
CA PRO A 162 2.34 -5.05 0.37
C PRO A 162 3.81 -5.31 0.04
N SER A 163 4.63 -4.25 0.03
CA SER A 163 6.08 -4.37 -0.08
C SER A 163 6.62 -5.28 1.03
N ALA A 164 7.44 -6.25 0.66
CA ALA A 164 8.15 -7.10 1.60
C ALA A 164 9.57 -6.52 1.79
N ALA A 165 9.92 -6.19 3.02
CA ALA A 165 11.26 -5.77 3.39
C ALA A 165 11.93 -6.85 4.24
N SER A 166 13.25 -6.96 4.16
CA SER A 166 14.02 -7.90 4.96
C SER A 166 15.35 -7.27 5.39
N LEU A 167 15.71 -7.43 6.66
CA LEU A 167 17.01 -7.05 7.20
C LEU A 167 17.77 -8.32 7.58
N SER A 168 18.83 -8.62 6.83
CA SER A 168 19.67 -9.80 7.01
C SER A 168 21.01 -9.44 7.65
N TYR A 169 21.44 -10.25 8.61
CA TYR A 169 22.66 -10.09 9.38
C TYR A 169 23.61 -11.24 9.08
N TYR A 170 24.82 -10.92 8.63
CA TYR A 170 25.83 -11.89 8.25
C TYR A 170 27.11 -11.71 9.06
N ALA A 171 27.62 -12.80 9.62
CA ALA A 171 28.89 -12.83 10.33
C ALA A 171 29.98 -13.42 9.43
N ASP A 172 31.17 -12.84 9.50
CA ASP A 172 32.34 -13.33 8.76
C ASP A 172 32.72 -14.75 9.19
N GLY A 173 32.97 -15.63 8.23
CA GLY A 173 33.33 -17.04 8.43
C GLY A 173 32.21 -17.92 9.00
N VAL A 174 31.00 -17.37 9.19
CA VAL A 174 29.85 -18.08 9.75
C VAL A 174 28.66 -18.01 8.80
N GLY A 175 28.40 -16.86 8.20
CA GLY A 175 27.26 -16.64 7.32
C GLY A 175 26.05 -16.00 8.01
N PRO A 176 24.80 -16.31 7.60
CA PRO A 176 23.62 -15.67 8.15
C PRO A 176 23.40 -16.06 9.62
N VAL A 177 23.24 -15.07 10.49
CA VAL A 177 23.01 -15.27 11.94
C VAL A 177 21.65 -14.78 12.42
N LYS A 178 21.07 -13.81 11.74
CA LYS A 178 19.75 -13.25 12.05
C LYS A 178 19.12 -12.70 10.79
N GLN A 179 17.80 -12.80 10.68
CA GLN A 179 17.03 -12.16 9.63
C GLN A 179 15.71 -11.64 10.19
N MET A 180 15.31 -10.44 9.78
CA MET A 180 14.02 -9.85 10.14
C MET A 180 13.24 -9.57 8.86
N MET A 181 12.17 -10.31 8.65
CA MET A 181 11.28 -10.14 7.51
C MET A 181 10.08 -9.30 7.94
N MET A 182 9.75 -8.29 7.14
CA MET A 182 8.67 -7.35 7.35
C MET A 182 7.76 -7.41 6.12
N ALA A 183 6.62 -8.08 6.24
CA ALA A 183 5.65 -8.19 5.15
C ALA A 183 4.25 -7.94 5.70
N GLY A 184 3.47 -7.06 5.06
CA GLY A 184 2.07 -6.80 5.45
C GLY A 184 1.89 -6.33 6.91
N GLY A 185 2.89 -5.67 7.50
CA GLY A 185 2.84 -5.21 8.90
C GLY A 185 3.09 -6.30 9.95
N GLN A 186 3.41 -7.52 9.54
CA GLN A 186 3.93 -8.58 10.43
C GLN A 186 5.45 -8.62 10.36
N GLN A 187 6.08 -8.79 11.52
CA GLN A 187 7.53 -8.98 11.65
C GLN A 187 7.82 -10.43 12.06
N THR A 188 8.55 -11.14 11.21
CA THR A 188 9.06 -12.48 11.51
C THR A 188 10.56 -12.36 11.73
N VAL A 189 11.03 -12.80 12.90
CA VAL A 189 12.45 -12.82 13.23
C VAL A 189 12.94 -14.26 13.15
N VAL A 190 14.04 -14.47 12.43
CA VAL A 190 14.73 -15.75 12.30
C VAL A 190 16.10 -15.59 12.96
N THR A 191 16.42 -16.42 13.94
CA THR A 191 17.64 -16.30 14.75
C THR A 191 18.42 -17.61 14.72
N LEU A 192 19.74 -17.53 14.55
CA LEU A 192 20.61 -18.71 14.48
C LEU A 192 20.70 -19.40 15.83
N THR A 193 20.26 -20.64 15.88
CA THR A 193 20.21 -21.47 17.08
C THR A 193 21.45 -22.35 17.20
N SER A 194 21.88 -22.95 16.09
CA SER A 194 23.15 -23.70 16.02
C SER A 194 23.70 -23.76 14.60
N THR A 195 25.00 -24.01 14.48
CA THR A 195 25.67 -24.22 13.19
C THR A 195 26.86 -25.16 13.38
N ASN A 196 27.20 -25.93 12.33
CA ASN A 196 28.46 -26.70 12.28
C ASN A 196 29.57 -25.96 11.51
N VAL A 197 29.28 -24.75 11.01
CA VAL A 197 30.25 -23.92 10.29
C VAL A 197 31.31 -23.44 11.26
N LYS A 198 32.55 -23.78 10.95
CA LYS A 198 33.72 -23.34 11.71
C LYS A 198 34.27 -22.08 11.04
N PRO A 199 34.49 -20.98 11.76
CA PRO A 199 35.20 -19.81 11.24
C PRO A 199 36.51 -20.27 10.59
N GLY A 200 36.69 -19.90 9.32
CA GLY A 200 37.39 -20.69 8.31
C GLY A 200 38.73 -21.35 8.69
N GLN A 201 38.82 -22.66 8.41
CA GLN A 201 40.03 -23.25 7.84
C GLN A 201 39.83 -23.45 6.34
N LYS A 202 40.85 -23.06 5.56
CA LYS A 202 40.94 -23.02 4.08
C LYS A 202 40.11 -24.08 3.31
N PRO A 203 39.45 -23.69 2.21
CA PRO A 203 39.03 -24.64 1.17
C PRO A 203 40.26 -25.25 0.47
N PRO A 204 40.24 -26.54 0.09
CA PRO A 204 41.30 -27.17 -0.68
C PRO A 204 41.29 -26.67 -2.13
N THR A 205 42.45 -26.22 -2.61
CA THR A 205 42.72 -25.82 -3.98
C THR A 205 42.53 -26.99 -4.95
N SER A 206 41.83 -26.76 -6.05
CA SER A 206 41.51 -27.73 -7.10
C SER A 206 42.74 -28.36 -7.79
N ALA A 207 42.75 -29.69 -7.99
CA ALA A 207 43.44 -30.34 -9.11
C ALA A 207 42.92 -31.77 -9.43
N LYS A 208 42.38 -31.92 -10.65
CA LYS A 208 42.42 -33.05 -11.61
C LYS A 208 41.97 -34.49 -11.25
N ALA A 209 40.92 -34.91 -11.98
CA ALA A 209 40.71 -36.14 -12.76
C ALA A 209 41.16 -37.53 -12.23
N ALA A 210 40.20 -38.46 -12.01
CA ALA A 210 40.14 -39.80 -12.64
C ALA A 210 39.00 -40.70 -12.09
N SER A 211 38.26 -41.30 -13.02
CA SER A 211 37.55 -42.59 -13.07
C SER A 211 37.27 -43.50 -11.83
N LYS A 212 35.97 -43.89 -11.76
CA LYS A 212 35.33 -45.19 -11.40
C LYS A 212 35.20 -45.68 -9.93
N PRO A 213 34.08 -46.41 -9.60
CA PRO A 213 33.61 -46.69 -8.22
C PRO A 213 33.96 -48.12 -7.74
N PRO A 214 33.74 -48.46 -6.45
CA PRO A 214 32.66 -49.45 -6.17
C PRO A 214 31.94 -49.38 -4.79
N LYS A 215 30.67 -49.82 -4.83
CA LYS A 215 29.88 -50.71 -3.94
C LYS A 215 29.81 -50.57 -2.40
N ALA A 216 28.55 -50.40 -1.95
CA ALA A 216 27.76 -51.20 -0.98
C ALA A 216 28.44 -51.85 0.25
N ASP A 217 27.95 -51.58 1.47
CA ASP A 217 27.00 -52.47 2.16
C ASP A 217 26.56 -51.99 3.57
N SER A 218 25.31 -52.37 3.91
CA SER A 218 24.76 -52.78 5.22
C SER A 218 24.76 -51.86 6.47
N GLN A 219 23.56 -51.33 6.82
CA GLN A 219 22.67 -51.73 7.95
C GLN A 219 23.19 -51.84 9.44
N PRO A 220 22.31 -51.90 10.49
CA PRO A 220 22.03 -50.76 11.39
C PRO A 220 22.17 -51.01 12.93
N ALA A 221 22.11 -49.91 13.72
CA ALA A 221 21.67 -49.76 15.14
C ALA A 221 22.48 -50.51 16.25
N PRO A 222 22.58 -50.03 17.52
CA PRO A 222 21.43 -49.69 18.39
C PRO A 222 21.62 -48.53 19.43
N LYS A 223 20.49 -48.03 19.96
CA LYS A 223 20.32 -47.36 21.27
C LYS A 223 20.61 -48.35 22.41
N PRO A 224 20.96 -47.99 23.68
CA PRO A 224 20.15 -47.16 24.61
C PRO A 224 21.02 -46.49 25.72
N PRO A 225 20.56 -46.18 26.97
CA PRO A 225 19.25 -45.78 27.50
C PRO A 225 19.29 -44.43 28.28
N ILE A 226 18.09 -44.06 28.74
CA ILE A 226 17.70 -42.97 29.64
C ILE A 226 18.19 -43.23 31.08
N SER A 227 18.53 -42.17 31.83
CA SER A 227 18.45 -42.18 33.30
C SER A 227 18.10 -40.80 33.84
N ASP A 228 17.22 -40.83 34.82
CA ASP A 228 16.58 -39.76 35.59
C ASP A 228 17.54 -38.81 36.31
N VAL A 229 17.11 -37.57 36.58
CA VAL A 229 17.01 -36.97 37.93
C VAL A 229 16.08 -35.73 37.88
N LYS A 230 15.10 -35.70 38.80
CA LYS A 230 14.19 -34.58 39.13
C LYS A 230 14.63 -33.95 40.49
N PRO A 231 14.01 -32.86 41.00
CA PRO A 231 14.55 -31.52 41.12
C PRO A 231 14.92 -31.11 42.58
N ALA A 232 15.67 -30.02 42.75
CA ALA A 232 15.77 -29.31 44.03
C ALA A 232 15.44 -27.82 43.83
N LEU A 233 14.39 -27.37 44.52
CA LEU A 233 14.04 -25.96 44.73
C LEU A 233 14.93 -25.40 45.85
N GLU A 234 15.50 -24.20 45.64
CA GLU A 234 15.59 -23.11 46.64
C GLU A 234 16.13 -21.81 45.98
N PRO A 235 16.02 -20.61 46.59
CA PRO A 235 14.96 -19.66 46.29
C PRO A 235 15.41 -18.39 45.55
N GLN A 236 14.39 -17.63 45.12
CA GLN A 236 14.45 -16.37 44.37
C GLN A 236 15.31 -15.29 45.03
N VAL A 237 16.13 -14.60 44.23
CA VAL A 237 16.61 -13.24 44.52
C VAL A 237 16.15 -12.33 43.38
N GLN A 238 15.22 -11.44 43.69
CA GLN A 238 14.70 -10.40 42.80
C GLN A 238 15.76 -9.29 42.60
N PRO A 239 16.03 -8.81 41.38
CA PRO A 239 16.81 -7.59 41.19
C PRO A 239 15.94 -6.36 41.52
N LYS A 240 16.31 -5.63 42.57
CA LYS A 240 15.77 -4.31 42.92
C LYS A 240 15.95 -3.34 41.74
N ALA A 241 14.86 -2.68 41.35
CA ALA A 241 14.87 -1.55 40.43
C ALA A 241 15.74 -0.40 40.99
N GLN A 242 16.73 0.05 40.20
CA GLN A 242 17.55 1.22 40.51
C GLN A 242 16.80 2.51 40.19
N ALA A 243 16.73 3.42 41.16
CA ALA A 243 16.22 4.78 40.99
C ALA A 243 17.20 5.62 40.13
N PRO A 244 16.70 6.58 39.32
CA PRO A 244 17.54 7.39 38.45
C PRO A 244 18.50 8.29 39.26
N ALA A 245 19.75 8.39 38.78
CA ALA A 245 20.81 9.16 39.42
C ALA A 245 20.50 10.67 39.43
N GLN A 246 20.61 11.30 40.60
CA GLN A 246 20.42 12.75 40.76
C GLN A 246 21.60 13.54 40.17
N PRO A 247 21.36 14.68 39.50
CA PRO A 247 22.41 15.49 38.91
C PRO A 247 23.33 16.09 39.99
N ARG A 248 24.63 16.21 39.70
CA ARG A 248 25.64 16.80 40.59
C ARG A 248 26.20 18.09 39.99
N CYS A 249 26.54 19.05 40.83
CA CYS A 249 27.17 20.29 40.41
C CYS A 249 28.52 19.97 39.73
N PRO A 250 28.79 20.46 38.51
CA PRO A 250 30.01 20.16 37.78
C PRO A 250 31.26 20.79 38.40
N GLN A 251 31.11 21.79 39.27
CA GLN A 251 32.25 22.49 39.88
C GLN A 251 32.65 21.92 41.24
N CYS A 252 31.70 21.56 42.11
CA CYS A 252 32.00 21.06 43.45
C CYS A 252 31.55 19.61 43.69
N GLY A 253 30.84 18.99 42.76
CA GLY A 253 30.41 17.58 42.84
C GLY A 253 29.23 17.31 43.78
N VAL A 254 28.69 18.33 44.44
CA VAL A 254 27.55 18.18 45.37
C VAL A 254 26.26 17.86 44.59
N PRO A 255 25.45 16.88 45.02
CA PRO A 255 24.16 16.60 44.41
C PRO A 255 23.24 17.82 44.51
N VAL A 256 22.58 18.13 43.40
CA VAL A 256 21.71 19.29 43.24
C VAL A 256 20.36 18.82 42.73
N GLU A 257 19.30 19.47 43.20
CA GLU A 257 17.94 19.16 42.73
C GLU A 257 17.82 19.45 41.24
N ALA A 258 17.06 18.62 40.52
CA ALA A 258 17.01 18.60 39.05
C ALA A 258 16.55 19.93 38.38
N GLN A 259 16.10 20.91 39.16
CA GLN A 259 15.64 22.21 38.68
C GLN A 259 16.38 23.41 39.32
N ALA A 260 17.43 23.17 40.10
CA ALA A 260 18.21 24.24 40.72
C ALA A 260 18.98 25.05 39.66
N LYS A 261 18.76 26.37 39.60
CA LYS A 261 19.43 27.28 38.65
C LYS A 261 20.86 27.63 39.08
N PHE A 262 21.18 27.48 40.36
CA PHE A 262 22.50 27.72 40.94
C PHE A 262 22.80 26.64 41.98
N CYS A 263 24.08 26.28 42.13
CA CYS A 263 24.51 25.42 43.22
C CYS A 263 24.47 26.20 44.54
N PRO A 264 23.78 25.69 45.58
CA PRO A 264 23.66 26.40 46.86
C PRO A 264 25.00 26.53 47.61
N GLU A 265 25.95 25.65 47.35
CA GLU A 265 27.25 25.63 48.06
C GLU A 265 28.30 26.52 47.39
N CYS A 266 28.46 26.44 46.07
CA CYS A 266 29.53 27.18 45.39
C CYS A 266 29.03 28.37 44.55
N GLY A 267 27.71 28.60 44.51
CA GLY A 267 27.09 29.70 43.75
C GLY A 267 27.11 29.51 42.23
N GLN A 268 27.67 28.41 41.72
CA GLN A 268 27.82 28.21 40.28
C GLN A 268 26.48 28.04 39.58
N LYS A 269 26.26 28.81 38.51
CA LYS A 269 25.04 28.73 37.70
C LYS A 269 24.99 27.40 36.95
N LEU A 270 23.92 26.65 37.15
CA LEU A 270 23.68 25.36 36.52
C LEU A 270 22.87 25.61 35.24
N THR A 271 23.51 25.50 34.08
CA THR A 271 22.84 25.63 32.78
C THR A 271 22.04 24.37 32.49
N VAL A 272 20.71 24.45 32.65
CA VAL A 272 19.76 23.46 32.13
C VAL A 272 19.88 23.48 30.60
N ALA A 273 20.23 22.34 30.00
CA ALA A 273 20.35 22.19 28.56
C ALA A 273 18.97 22.36 27.90
N VAL A 274 18.73 23.53 27.32
CA VAL A 274 17.78 23.70 26.22
C VAL A 274 18.46 23.12 24.98
N PRO A 275 17.84 22.22 24.20
CA PRO A 275 18.46 21.71 22.98
C PRO A 275 18.62 22.88 22.00
N ALA A 276 19.88 23.19 21.67
CA ALA A 276 20.24 24.26 20.73
C ALA A 276 20.35 23.72 19.28
N PRO A 277 20.17 24.58 18.26
CA PRO A 277 20.11 24.21 16.85
C PRO A 277 21.48 23.87 16.27
N GLU A 278 21.51 22.98 15.26
CA GLU A 278 22.73 22.55 14.55
C GLU A 278 23.44 23.68 13.78
N PRO A 279 24.79 23.70 13.76
CA PRO A 279 25.58 24.63 12.96
C PRO A 279 25.66 24.23 11.48
N GLN A 280 25.52 25.24 10.61
CA GLN A 280 25.63 25.13 9.15
C GLN A 280 27.01 24.62 8.71
N ARG A 281 27.01 23.60 7.83
CA ARG A 281 28.19 23.08 7.14
C ARG A 281 28.28 23.72 5.74
N PRO A 282 29.47 24.12 5.24
CA PRO A 282 29.61 24.71 3.91
C PRO A 282 29.31 23.70 2.81
N ALA A 283 28.67 24.16 1.74
CA ALA A 283 28.25 23.37 0.59
C ALA A 283 29.44 22.71 -0.14
N ALA A 284 29.30 21.42 -0.45
CA ALA A 284 30.08 20.69 -1.44
C ALA A 284 29.13 20.20 -2.55
N PRO A 285 29.60 20.04 -3.80
CA PRO A 285 28.77 20.16 -5.00
C PRO A 285 27.83 18.97 -5.21
N ALA A 286 26.70 19.27 -5.84
CA ALA A 286 25.56 18.38 -6.05
C ALA A 286 25.95 17.09 -6.81
N ALA A 287 25.61 15.95 -6.20
CA ALA A 287 25.51 14.66 -6.87
C ALA A 287 24.03 14.29 -7.02
N VAL A 288 23.64 14.00 -8.26
CA VAL A 288 22.28 13.68 -8.71
C VAL A 288 21.90 12.25 -8.28
N GLY A 289 20.82 12.10 -7.51
CA GLY A 289 20.24 10.80 -7.14
C GLY A 289 19.25 10.90 -5.98
N ALA A 290 17.96 10.78 -6.27
CA ALA A 290 16.85 11.01 -5.34
C ALA A 290 16.84 10.06 -4.12
N THR A 291 16.83 10.65 -2.92
CA THR A 291 16.52 9.99 -1.64
C THR A 291 14.99 9.96 -1.46
N PRO A 292 14.35 8.91 -0.89
CA PRO A 292 12.92 8.95 -0.58
C PRO A 292 12.66 10.03 0.50
N ALA A 293 11.86 11.04 0.15
CA ALA A 293 11.63 12.18 1.02
C ALA A 293 10.86 11.77 2.28
N SER A 294 11.44 12.05 3.46
CA SER A 294 10.72 11.94 4.73
C SER A 294 9.59 12.96 4.76
N PHE A 295 8.37 12.53 5.09
CA PHE A 295 7.21 13.41 5.23
C PHE A 295 7.18 14.08 6.61
N GLU A 296 6.65 15.28 6.68
CA GLU A 296 6.36 16.02 7.92
C GLU A 296 4.92 16.51 7.95
N LYS A 297 4.41 16.71 9.16
CA LYS A 297 3.10 17.28 9.41
C LYS A 297 3.16 18.79 9.19
N TYR A 298 2.28 19.30 8.32
CA TYR A 298 2.04 20.72 8.12
C TYR A 298 0.64 21.08 8.61
N GLN A 299 0.55 22.19 9.34
CA GLN A 299 -0.71 22.81 9.72
C GLN A 299 -0.69 24.25 9.18
N SER A 300 -1.77 24.67 8.52
CA SER A 300 -1.88 26.05 8.05
C SER A 300 -1.87 27.02 9.25
N PRO A 301 -1.31 28.23 9.11
CA PRO A 301 -1.32 29.25 10.15
C PRO A 301 -2.71 29.54 10.75
N ASP A 302 -3.77 29.44 9.94
CA ASP A 302 -5.16 29.63 10.40
C ASP A 302 -5.81 28.35 10.96
N GLY A 303 -5.07 27.23 10.97
CA GLY A 303 -5.50 25.94 11.48
C GLY A 303 -6.57 25.23 10.64
N LYS A 304 -6.98 25.77 9.50
CA LYS A 304 -8.03 25.19 8.64
C LYS A 304 -7.57 24.01 7.81
N VAL A 305 -6.27 23.88 7.57
CA VAL A 305 -5.68 22.75 6.83
C VAL A 305 -4.67 22.00 7.68
N LEU A 306 -4.74 20.69 7.58
CA LEU A 306 -3.74 19.76 8.09
C LEU A 306 -3.36 18.78 6.99
N LEU A 307 -2.08 18.63 6.70
CA LEU A 307 -1.60 17.66 5.70
C LEU A 307 -0.21 17.13 6.07
N TYR A 308 0.22 16.07 5.37
CA TYR A 308 1.60 15.62 5.40
C TYR A 308 2.26 15.91 4.06
N LYS A 309 3.41 16.58 4.07
CA LYS A 309 4.20 16.90 2.87
C LYS A 309 5.65 16.47 3.05
N PRO A 310 6.42 16.27 1.97
CA PRO A 310 7.87 16.16 2.07
C PRO A 310 8.47 17.35 2.84
N ARG A 311 9.50 17.08 3.67
CA ARG A 311 10.13 18.11 4.52
C ARG A 311 10.62 19.33 3.76
N ASP A 312 11.17 19.10 2.57
CA ASP A 312 11.76 20.12 1.71
C ASP A 312 10.73 20.90 0.89
N TRP A 313 9.50 20.38 0.72
CA TRP A 313 8.47 21.05 -0.08
C TRP A 313 7.89 22.26 0.64
N LYS A 314 7.53 23.32 -0.09
CA LYS A 314 6.96 24.54 0.47
C LYS A 314 5.44 24.49 0.44
N ALA A 315 4.79 24.86 1.52
CA ALA A 315 3.34 25.04 1.56
C ALA A 315 2.99 26.52 1.69
N ALA A 316 2.02 26.99 0.91
CA ALA A 316 1.51 28.36 0.94
C ALA A 316 -0.02 28.35 0.94
N GLN A 317 -0.63 29.32 1.62
CA GLN A 317 -2.08 29.52 1.65
C GLN A 317 -2.46 30.84 0.99
N GLY A 318 -3.68 30.95 0.46
CA GLY A 318 -4.22 32.22 -0.01
C GLY A 318 -5.65 32.13 -0.54
N ASP A 319 -6.25 33.31 -0.73
CA ASP A 319 -7.51 33.47 -1.44
C ASP A 319 -7.22 33.44 -2.94
N MET A 320 -7.23 32.24 -3.53
CA MET A 320 -6.67 32.05 -4.88
C MET A 320 -7.63 32.45 -6.01
N PHE A 321 -8.94 32.46 -5.77
CA PHE A 321 -9.95 32.70 -6.82
C PHE A 321 -11.13 33.58 -6.36
N GLY A 322 -10.82 34.59 -5.54
CA GLY A 322 -11.79 35.61 -5.10
C GLY A 322 -12.44 35.33 -3.73
N PRO A 323 -13.38 36.19 -3.31
CA PRO A 323 -13.93 36.18 -1.96
C PRO A 323 -14.61 34.86 -1.63
N GLY A 324 -14.24 34.27 -0.48
CA GLY A 324 -14.82 33.01 0.02
C GLY A 324 -14.16 31.74 -0.54
N THR A 325 -13.14 31.86 -1.39
CA THR A 325 -12.30 30.73 -1.78
C THR A 325 -11.14 30.58 -0.81
N TYR A 326 -10.82 29.34 -0.44
CA TYR A 326 -9.67 29.05 0.41
C TYR A 326 -8.76 28.07 -0.30
N GLY A 327 -7.50 28.44 -0.53
CA GLY A 327 -6.53 27.64 -1.27
C GLY A 327 -5.26 27.33 -0.47
N VAL A 328 -4.70 26.13 -0.70
CA VAL A 328 -3.37 25.73 -0.25
C VAL A 328 -2.61 25.12 -1.41
N THR A 329 -1.37 25.56 -1.60
CA THR A 329 -0.43 24.99 -2.57
C THR A 329 0.70 24.31 -1.82
N VAL A 330 1.10 23.12 -2.27
CA VAL A 330 2.30 22.41 -1.81
C VAL A 330 3.21 22.20 -3.01
N MET A 331 4.37 22.84 -3.01
CA MET A 331 5.28 22.97 -4.14
C MET A 331 6.61 22.28 -3.86
N GLU A 332 7.11 21.51 -4.82
CA GLU A 332 8.48 20.99 -4.82
C GLU A 332 9.50 22.13 -4.98
N PRO A 333 10.67 22.10 -4.30
CA PRO A 333 11.64 23.21 -4.31
C PRO A 333 12.10 23.70 -5.68
N GLN A 334 12.23 22.78 -6.64
CA GLN A 334 12.63 23.08 -8.02
C GLN A 334 11.42 23.30 -8.94
N GLU A 335 10.21 23.39 -8.38
CA GLU A 335 8.95 23.66 -9.08
C GLU A 335 8.62 22.66 -10.20
N ASN A 336 9.12 21.43 -10.08
CA ASN A 336 8.79 20.38 -11.03
C ASN A 336 7.41 19.77 -10.79
N ALA A 337 6.86 19.94 -9.58
CA ALA A 337 5.63 19.31 -9.15
C ALA A 337 4.91 20.13 -8.07
N MET A 338 3.58 20.12 -8.11
CA MET A 338 2.74 20.80 -7.13
C MET A 338 1.41 20.09 -6.86
N VAL A 339 0.91 20.23 -5.64
CA VAL A 339 -0.48 19.96 -5.27
C VAL A 339 -1.16 21.29 -4.95
N LEU A 340 -2.32 21.52 -5.56
CA LEU A 340 -3.17 22.65 -5.30
C LEU A 340 -4.52 22.15 -4.76
N PHE A 341 -4.89 22.61 -3.57
CA PHE A 341 -6.19 22.38 -2.97
C PHE A 341 -6.95 23.69 -2.89
N ILE A 342 -8.22 23.69 -3.28
CA ILE A 342 -9.08 24.88 -3.23
C ILE A 342 -10.46 24.46 -2.75
N THR A 343 -11.10 25.31 -1.94
CA THR A 343 -12.53 25.21 -1.67
C THR A 343 -13.29 26.39 -2.27
N PHE A 344 -14.50 26.10 -2.74
CA PHE A 344 -15.45 27.04 -3.29
C PHE A 344 -16.75 27.01 -2.47
N PRO A 345 -17.37 28.16 -2.23
CA PRO A 345 -18.73 28.19 -1.68
C PRO A 345 -19.69 27.59 -2.71
N VAL A 346 -20.55 26.66 -2.27
CA VAL A 346 -21.61 26.09 -3.12
C VAL A 346 -22.87 26.92 -2.99
N GLY A 347 -23.61 27.02 -4.10
CA GLY A 347 -24.82 27.83 -4.21
C GLY A 347 -25.45 27.62 -5.59
N PRO A 348 -26.45 28.44 -5.95
CA PRO A 348 -27.16 28.30 -7.23
C PRO A 348 -26.22 28.31 -8.45
N GLU A 349 -25.09 29.02 -8.35
CA GLU A 349 -24.07 29.13 -9.39
C GLU A 349 -23.14 27.91 -9.50
N ILE A 350 -22.94 27.15 -8.41
CA ILE A 350 -22.12 25.94 -8.38
C ILE A 350 -23.01 24.80 -7.86
N ARG A 351 -23.86 24.32 -8.76
CA ARG A 351 -24.90 23.33 -8.45
C ARG A 351 -24.42 21.87 -8.48
N ASP A 352 -23.31 21.60 -9.15
CA ASP A 352 -22.74 20.25 -9.29
C ASP A 352 -21.21 20.32 -9.51
N SER A 353 -20.54 19.16 -9.52
CA SER A 353 -19.09 19.04 -9.68
C SER A 353 -18.60 19.39 -11.09
N VAL A 354 -19.46 19.27 -12.11
CA VAL A 354 -19.13 19.63 -13.50
C VAL A 354 -19.04 21.15 -13.65
N VAL A 355 -20.00 21.88 -13.08
CA VAL A 355 -19.98 23.34 -13.03
C VAL A 355 -18.82 23.85 -12.18
N LEU A 356 -18.52 23.18 -11.06
CA LEU A 356 -17.33 23.45 -10.24
C LEU A 356 -16.04 23.29 -11.06
N ALA A 357 -15.92 22.19 -11.82
CA ALA A 357 -14.77 21.93 -12.68
C ALA A 357 -14.61 23.01 -13.76
N ALA A 358 -15.69 23.35 -14.46
CA ALA A 358 -15.69 24.38 -15.48
C ALA A 358 -15.26 25.75 -14.91
N ARG A 359 -15.79 26.15 -13.74
CA ARG A 359 -15.44 27.42 -13.09
C ARG A 359 -13.96 27.46 -12.66
N CYS A 360 -13.46 26.38 -12.06
CA CYS A 360 -12.07 26.30 -11.64
C CYS A 360 -11.10 26.30 -12.83
N ILE A 361 -11.37 25.51 -13.88
CA ILE A 361 -10.54 25.46 -15.08
C ILE A 361 -10.57 26.81 -15.81
N ALA A 362 -11.73 27.47 -15.92
CA ALA A 362 -11.84 28.80 -16.51
C ALA A 362 -11.02 29.84 -15.73
N ALA A 363 -11.01 29.75 -14.40
CA ALA A 363 -10.20 30.63 -13.56
C ALA A 363 -8.69 30.36 -13.76
N LEU A 364 -8.27 29.09 -13.81
CA LEU A 364 -6.88 28.74 -14.08
C LEU A 364 -6.42 29.15 -15.48
N ARG A 365 -7.31 29.13 -16.48
CA ARG A 365 -7.01 29.61 -17.84
C ARG A 365 -6.68 31.10 -17.90
N GLN A 366 -7.09 31.90 -16.92
CA GLN A 366 -6.67 33.30 -16.86
C GLN A 366 -5.17 33.43 -16.59
N GLN A 367 -4.60 32.48 -15.84
CA GLN A 367 -3.17 32.45 -15.52
C GLN A 367 -2.38 31.60 -16.52
N TYR A 368 -2.99 30.52 -17.04
CA TYR A 368 -2.40 29.61 -18.01
C TYR A 368 -3.31 29.46 -19.24
N PRO A 369 -3.24 30.41 -20.21
CA PRO A 369 -4.15 30.43 -21.35
C PRO A 369 -4.14 29.16 -22.21
N ASP A 370 -3.05 28.41 -22.19
CA ASP A 370 -2.87 27.17 -22.93
C ASP A 370 -3.34 25.92 -22.17
N LEU A 371 -3.90 26.07 -20.96
CA LEU A 371 -4.44 24.98 -20.16
C LEU A 371 -5.55 24.23 -20.92
N GLN A 372 -5.28 22.97 -21.25
CA GLN A 372 -6.24 22.04 -21.82
C GLN A 372 -6.73 21.06 -20.76
N ALA A 373 -8.04 20.79 -20.80
CA ALA A 373 -8.68 19.76 -20.00
C ALA A 373 -9.17 18.67 -20.95
N ALA A 374 -8.74 17.43 -20.71
CA ALA A 374 -9.10 16.25 -21.49
C ALA A 374 -9.66 15.16 -20.57
N ASN A 375 -10.27 14.13 -21.17
CA ASN A 375 -10.78 12.95 -20.46
C ASN A 375 -11.67 13.30 -19.26
N VAL A 376 -12.56 14.29 -19.43
CA VAL A 376 -13.48 14.74 -18.38
C VAL A 376 -14.50 13.65 -18.10
N ASN A 377 -14.46 13.08 -16.90
CA ASN A 377 -15.36 12.01 -16.46
C ASN A 377 -16.06 12.44 -15.18
N SER A 378 -17.38 12.21 -15.10
CA SER A 378 -18.16 12.56 -13.91
C SER A 378 -19.04 11.40 -13.47
N THR A 379 -19.33 11.34 -12.16
CA THR A 379 -20.31 10.39 -11.62
C THR A 379 -21.72 10.69 -12.15
N PRO A 380 -22.62 9.68 -12.19
CA PRO A 380 -24.00 9.90 -12.61
C PRO A 380 -24.72 11.00 -11.80
N GLN A 381 -24.42 11.08 -10.50
CA GLN A 381 -24.97 12.06 -9.56
C GLN A 381 -24.30 13.44 -9.68
N ARG A 382 -23.22 13.57 -10.44
CA ARG A 382 -22.43 14.81 -10.59
C ARG A 382 -21.97 15.42 -9.27
N ASP A 383 -21.70 14.57 -8.29
CA ASP A 383 -21.00 14.93 -7.06
C ASP A 383 -19.48 14.91 -7.26
N ARG A 384 -18.98 14.24 -8.32
CA ARG A 384 -17.53 14.14 -8.60
C ARG A 384 -17.21 14.26 -10.09
N THR A 385 -16.16 15.00 -10.41
CA THR A 385 -15.61 15.13 -11.76
C THR A 385 -14.09 14.96 -11.69
N ILE A 386 -13.52 14.27 -12.68
CA ILE A 386 -12.07 14.09 -12.84
C ILE A 386 -11.70 14.50 -14.26
N THR A 387 -10.56 15.16 -14.43
CA THR A 387 -10.04 15.54 -15.73
C THR A 387 -8.52 15.42 -15.77
N ASP A 388 -7.99 15.13 -16.96
CA ASP A 388 -6.57 15.31 -17.25
C ASP A 388 -6.31 16.76 -17.64
N LEU A 389 -5.23 17.32 -17.11
CA LEU A 389 -4.81 18.69 -17.36
C LEU A 389 -3.46 18.68 -18.08
N THR A 390 -3.33 19.52 -19.09
CA THR A 390 -2.03 19.86 -19.69
C THR A 390 -1.91 21.36 -19.83
N LEU A 391 -0.76 21.91 -19.49
CA LEU A 391 -0.45 23.34 -19.59
C LEU A 391 1.02 23.53 -19.93
N THR A 392 1.42 24.75 -20.25
CA THR A 392 2.81 25.16 -20.43
C THR A 392 3.11 26.27 -19.44
N ALA A 393 4.11 26.06 -18.60
CA ALA A 393 4.61 27.07 -17.67
C ALA A 393 6.11 27.25 -17.93
N GLU A 394 6.56 28.49 -18.10
CA GLU A 394 7.97 28.83 -18.32
C GLU A 394 8.62 28.08 -19.50
N GLY A 395 7.85 27.80 -20.56
CA GLY A 395 8.32 27.08 -21.74
C GLY A 395 8.38 25.56 -21.58
N GLU A 396 8.01 25.02 -20.42
CA GLU A 396 7.95 23.59 -20.17
C GLU A 396 6.53 23.05 -20.05
N LYS A 397 6.30 21.88 -20.64
CA LYS A 397 5.00 21.21 -20.63
C LYS A 397 4.75 20.54 -19.28
N GLY A 398 3.62 20.88 -18.68
CA GLY A 398 3.04 20.25 -17.49
C GLY A 398 1.91 19.29 -17.85
N THR A 399 1.81 18.22 -17.07
CA THR A 399 0.70 17.25 -17.09
C THR A 399 0.19 17.07 -15.67
N GLY A 400 -1.11 16.87 -15.53
CA GLY A 400 -1.73 16.68 -14.24
C GLY A 400 -3.12 16.09 -14.26
N HIS A 401 -3.69 15.95 -13.07
CA HIS A 401 -5.07 15.55 -12.87
C HIS A 401 -5.79 16.58 -12.00
N GLY A 402 -7.00 16.95 -12.39
CA GLY A 402 -7.93 17.73 -11.58
C GLY A 402 -9.04 16.84 -11.03
N TYR A 403 -9.31 16.95 -9.74
CA TYR A 403 -10.37 16.25 -9.02
C TYR A 403 -11.30 17.27 -8.39
N PHE A 404 -12.58 17.21 -8.73
CA PHE A 404 -13.59 18.18 -8.31
C PHE A 404 -14.70 17.44 -7.57
N PHE A 405 -14.96 17.85 -6.33
CA PHE A 405 -15.95 17.26 -5.44
C PHE A 405 -16.97 18.31 -5.07
N HIS A 406 -18.24 18.02 -5.30
CA HIS A 406 -19.35 18.87 -4.89
C HIS A 406 -20.09 18.19 -3.74
N THR A 407 -20.20 18.90 -2.63
CA THR A 407 -21.03 18.49 -1.49
C THR A 407 -22.08 19.57 -1.23
N GLY A 408 -23.15 19.25 -0.52
CA GLY A 408 -24.19 20.23 -0.16
C GLY A 408 -23.68 21.45 0.62
N ASN A 409 -22.47 21.37 1.20
CA ASN A 409 -21.90 22.42 2.06
C ASN A 409 -20.68 23.14 1.45
N ALA A 410 -19.93 22.49 0.56
CA ALA A 410 -18.75 23.08 -0.09
C ALA A 410 -18.34 22.32 -1.36
N GLY A 411 -17.67 23.03 -2.27
CA GLY A 411 -16.98 22.46 -3.42
C GLY A 411 -15.50 22.35 -3.11
N SER A 412 -14.92 21.17 -3.26
CA SER A 412 -13.49 20.93 -3.00
C SER A 412 -12.79 20.53 -4.29
N VAL A 413 -11.64 21.12 -4.55
CA VAL A 413 -10.86 20.91 -5.76
C VAL A 413 -9.44 20.53 -5.40
N TYR A 414 -8.92 19.49 -6.06
CA TYR A 414 -7.52 19.06 -5.96
C TYR A 414 -6.93 19.03 -7.35
N ILE A 415 -5.78 19.66 -7.53
CA ILE A 415 -5.03 19.65 -8.79
C ILE A 415 -3.63 19.16 -8.48
N LEU A 416 -3.25 18.07 -9.13
CA LEU A 416 -1.93 17.47 -9.03
C LEU A 416 -1.24 17.72 -10.36
N LEU A 417 -0.16 18.48 -10.36
CA LEU A 417 0.58 18.86 -11.57
C LEU A 417 2.05 18.51 -11.42
N ALA A 418 2.66 18.05 -12.50
CA ALA A 418 4.11 17.99 -12.63
C ALA A 418 4.53 18.25 -14.08
N ARG A 419 5.81 18.57 -14.29
CA ARG A 419 6.42 18.58 -15.62
C ARG A 419 6.20 17.21 -16.28
N THR A 420 5.79 17.18 -17.55
CA THR A 420 5.41 15.95 -18.26
C THR A 420 6.50 14.88 -18.18
N THR A 421 7.77 15.28 -18.26
CA THR A 421 8.94 14.38 -18.17
C THR A 421 9.13 13.75 -16.79
N ARG A 422 8.60 14.35 -15.72
CA ARG A 422 8.73 13.91 -14.33
C ARG A 422 7.41 13.46 -13.71
N TRP A 423 6.33 13.39 -14.50
CA TRP A 423 5.01 12.98 -14.04
C TRP A 423 5.03 11.61 -13.34
N THR A 424 5.64 10.60 -13.97
CA THR A 424 5.71 9.24 -13.42
C THR A 424 6.47 9.18 -12.09
N GLU A 425 7.48 10.05 -11.92
CA GLU A 425 8.29 10.16 -10.70
C GLU A 425 7.48 10.79 -9.56
N PHE A 426 6.82 11.92 -9.80
CA PHE A 426 6.16 12.70 -8.75
C PHE A 426 4.72 12.29 -8.46
N ARG A 427 4.03 11.63 -9.40
CA ARG A 427 2.62 11.24 -9.24
C ARG A 427 2.33 10.52 -7.91
N PRO A 428 3.14 9.54 -7.44
CA PRO A 428 2.90 8.91 -6.14
C PRO A 428 2.95 9.92 -4.99
N THR A 429 3.98 10.77 -4.93
CA THR A 429 4.14 11.79 -3.89
C THR A 429 3.00 12.81 -3.90
N LEU A 430 2.62 13.31 -5.07
CA LEU A 430 1.48 14.23 -5.24
C LEU A 430 0.18 13.61 -4.74
N THR A 431 -0.04 12.33 -5.05
CA THR A 431 -1.20 11.57 -4.59
C THR A 431 -1.18 11.41 -3.06
N THR A 432 -0.02 11.11 -2.47
CA THR A 432 0.13 11.00 -1.02
C THR A 432 -0.15 12.32 -0.30
N VAL A 433 0.35 13.44 -0.83
CA VAL A 433 0.08 14.77 -0.25
C VAL A 433 -1.41 15.10 -0.30
N ALA A 434 -2.05 14.90 -1.46
CA ALA A 434 -3.48 15.16 -1.63
C ALA A 434 -4.35 14.26 -0.75
N ALA A 435 -4.02 12.97 -0.64
CA ALA A 435 -4.80 11.99 0.13
C ALA A 435 -4.76 12.22 1.65
N ASN A 436 -3.74 12.91 2.16
CA ASN A 436 -3.59 13.20 3.60
C ASN A 436 -4.05 14.61 3.98
N LEU A 437 -4.62 15.37 3.05
CA LEU A 437 -5.11 16.72 3.30
C LEU A 437 -6.47 16.66 4.00
N ALA A 438 -6.55 17.26 5.18
CA ALA A 438 -7.78 17.53 5.90
C ALA A 438 -8.06 19.04 5.90
N TYR A 439 -9.31 19.41 5.63
CA TYR A 439 -9.78 20.78 5.67
C TYR A 439 -11.04 20.91 6.52
N ALA A 440 -11.08 21.97 7.33
CA ALA A 440 -12.27 22.40 8.04
C ALA A 440 -12.31 23.93 8.10
N SER A 441 -13.41 24.53 7.63
CA SER A 441 -13.59 25.99 7.58
C SER A 441 -13.48 26.66 8.95
N GLN A 442 -13.94 25.97 10.00
CA GLN A 442 -13.84 26.39 11.41
C GLN A 442 -12.53 26.01 12.11
N GLY A 443 -11.60 25.35 11.41
CA GLY A 443 -10.34 24.82 11.95
C GLY A 443 -10.37 23.31 12.18
N VAL A 444 -9.32 22.59 11.79
CA VAL A 444 -9.25 21.12 11.94
C VAL A 444 -9.19 20.74 13.42
N ALA A 445 -8.42 21.48 14.22
CA ALA A 445 -8.29 21.24 15.65
C ALA A 445 -9.60 21.50 16.41
N SER A 446 -10.39 22.50 16.01
CA SER A 446 -11.68 22.81 16.64
C SER A 446 -12.72 21.74 16.32
N VAL A 447 -12.77 21.22 15.08
CA VAL A 447 -13.62 20.08 14.72
C VAL A 447 -13.21 18.82 15.49
N GLN A 448 -11.91 18.58 15.65
CA GLN A 448 -11.42 17.45 16.44
C GLN A 448 -11.74 17.60 17.93
N GLU A 449 -11.69 18.81 18.48
CA GLU A 449 -12.09 19.12 19.84
C GLU A 449 -13.61 19.00 20.02
N GLN A 450 -14.42 19.54 19.11
CA GLN A 450 -15.87 19.35 19.09
C GLN A 450 -16.25 17.88 18.96
N GLY A 451 -15.54 17.10 18.15
CA GLY A 451 -15.72 15.66 18.07
C GLY A 451 -15.36 14.96 19.39
N ARG A 452 -14.28 15.39 20.07
CA ARG A 452 -13.92 14.90 21.41
C ARG A 452 -14.95 15.29 22.47
N GLN A 453 -15.44 16.52 22.45
CA GLN A 453 -16.45 17.03 23.37
C GLN A 453 -17.82 16.41 23.11
N ALA A 454 -18.23 16.20 21.86
CA ALA A 454 -19.44 15.47 21.50
C ALA A 454 -19.32 13.99 21.89
N ALA A 455 -18.14 13.38 21.74
CA ALA A 455 -17.90 12.02 22.23
C ALA A 455 -17.94 11.95 23.78
N GLN A 456 -17.48 13.00 24.47
CA GLN A 456 -17.56 13.14 25.93
C GLN A 456 -18.97 13.49 26.44
N GLN A 457 -19.74 14.27 25.69
CA GLN A 457 -21.14 14.62 25.99
C GLN A 457 -22.08 13.46 25.66
N ALA A 458 -21.80 12.67 24.63
CA ALA A 458 -22.50 11.40 24.37
C ALA A 458 -22.28 10.39 25.51
N SER A 459 -21.15 10.48 26.23
CA SER A 459 -20.88 9.68 27.43
C SER A 459 -21.45 10.28 28.73
N ALA A 460 -22.11 11.44 28.67
CA ALA A 460 -22.84 12.02 29.80
C ALA A 460 -24.34 11.70 29.69
N ALA A 461 -24.69 10.43 29.86
CA ALA A 461 -26.04 10.05 30.25
C ALA A 461 -26.22 10.19 31.78
N PRO A 462 -27.44 10.46 32.29
CA PRO A 462 -27.66 10.89 33.68
C PRO A 462 -27.45 9.78 34.71
N GLU A 463 -27.23 10.23 35.95
CA GLU A 463 -26.85 9.57 37.20
C GLU A 463 -27.18 8.08 37.45
N ALA A 464 -26.12 7.43 37.99
CA ALA A 464 -26.08 6.33 38.96
C ALA A 464 -26.47 4.91 38.54
N LYS A 465 -25.62 4.27 37.70
CA LYS A 465 -25.35 2.82 37.73
C LYS A 465 -23.84 2.60 37.66
N LEU A 466 -23.34 1.50 38.26
CA LEU A 466 -21.89 1.21 38.33
C LEU A 466 -21.18 1.44 36.98
N PRO A 467 -19.96 2.01 36.97
CA PRO A 467 -19.14 2.06 35.76
C PRO A 467 -19.09 0.69 35.11
N LEU A 468 -19.26 0.61 33.79
CA LEU A 468 -19.44 -0.66 33.06
C LEU A 468 -18.26 -1.63 33.30
N ALA A 469 -17.05 -1.10 33.44
CA ALA A 469 -15.86 -1.85 33.84
C ALA A 469 -16.01 -2.50 35.22
N ALA A 470 -16.58 -1.79 36.20
CA ALA A 470 -16.83 -2.33 37.53
C ALA A 470 -17.94 -3.40 37.52
N MET A 471 -18.96 -3.25 36.67
CA MET A 471 -19.98 -4.30 36.46
C MET A 471 -19.36 -5.61 35.95
N ILE A 472 -18.50 -5.53 34.93
CA ILE A 472 -17.79 -6.71 34.39
C ILE A 472 -16.87 -7.31 35.44
N GLN A 473 -16.10 -6.48 36.15
CA GLN A 473 -15.18 -6.96 37.18
C GLN A 473 -15.91 -7.68 38.30
N GLN A 474 -17.02 -7.13 38.80
CA GLN A 474 -17.86 -7.78 39.81
C GLN A 474 -18.50 -9.06 39.28
N ALA A 475 -19.01 -9.06 38.05
CA ALA A 475 -19.58 -10.25 37.43
C ALA A 475 -18.54 -11.37 37.28
N SER A 476 -17.31 -11.04 36.88
CA SER A 476 -16.22 -12.00 36.71
C SER A 476 -15.81 -12.74 38.00
N GLN A 477 -16.11 -12.15 39.17
CA GLN A 477 -15.82 -12.73 40.48
C GLN A 477 -16.96 -13.59 41.04
N ARG A 478 -18.16 -13.53 40.44
CA ARG A 478 -19.32 -14.29 40.88
C ARG A 478 -19.37 -15.66 40.19
N PRO A 479 -19.89 -16.70 40.85
CA PRO A 479 -20.04 -18.02 40.21
C PRO A 479 -21.02 -18.01 39.04
N GLY A 480 -22.03 -17.11 39.07
CA GLY A 480 -23.10 -17.01 38.07
C GLY A 480 -23.97 -18.27 37.98
N LYS A 481 -24.76 -18.35 36.91
CA LYS A 481 -25.53 -19.55 36.56
C LYS A 481 -24.60 -20.73 36.32
N GLN A 482 -24.86 -21.85 36.99
CA GLN A 482 -24.14 -23.10 36.78
C GLN A 482 -24.95 -23.97 35.81
N MET A 483 -24.35 -24.35 34.70
CA MET A 483 -24.91 -25.26 33.71
C MET A 483 -23.82 -26.23 33.26
N PRO A 484 -24.18 -27.50 32.96
CA PRO A 484 -23.28 -28.40 32.24
C PRO A 484 -22.87 -27.77 30.92
N LEU A 485 -21.58 -27.85 30.59
CA LEU A 485 -21.02 -27.32 29.35
C LEU A 485 -20.59 -28.48 28.46
N GLN A 486 -20.79 -28.32 27.16
CA GLN A 486 -20.34 -29.25 26.15
C GLN A 486 -19.52 -28.51 25.08
N PRO A 487 -18.48 -29.15 24.53
CA PRO A 487 -17.76 -28.58 23.40
C PRO A 487 -18.66 -28.59 22.16
N ALA A 488 -18.66 -27.48 21.43
CA ALA A 488 -19.32 -27.34 20.15
C ALA A 488 -18.37 -26.68 19.14
N ALA A 489 -18.55 -26.99 17.87
CA ALA A 489 -17.78 -26.41 16.77
C ALA A 489 -18.71 -26.04 15.62
N LEU A 490 -18.36 -24.98 14.89
CA LEU A 490 -19.06 -24.63 13.67
C LEU A 490 -18.88 -25.74 12.62
N THR A 491 -19.87 -25.91 11.75
CA THR A 491 -19.87 -26.96 10.71
C THR A 491 -18.69 -26.85 9.76
N ASP A 492 -18.19 -25.63 9.52
CA ASP A 492 -17.03 -25.36 8.68
C ASP A 492 -15.68 -25.47 9.42
N GLN A 493 -15.71 -25.88 10.70
CA GLN A 493 -14.56 -26.02 11.59
C GLN A 493 -13.75 -24.74 11.77
N SER A 494 -14.33 -23.57 11.47
CA SER A 494 -13.64 -22.29 11.62
C SER A 494 -13.43 -21.90 13.08
N LEU A 495 -14.32 -22.34 13.98
CA LEU A 495 -14.32 -22.00 15.40
C LEU A 495 -14.90 -23.14 16.25
N SER A 496 -14.33 -23.32 17.44
CA SER A 496 -14.88 -24.14 18.52
C SER A 496 -15.01 -23.33 19.82
N LEU A 497 -15.96 -23.70 20.67
CA LEU A 497 -16.19 -23.11 21.98
C LEU A 497 -16.95 -24.06 22.89
N GLN A 498 -16.99 -23.78 24.19
CA GLN A 498 -17.92 -24.44 25.11
C GLN A 498 -19.28 -23.73 25.05
N ILE A 499 -20.37 -24.50 25.04
CA ILE A 499 -21.74 -23.97 25.15
C ILE A 499 -22.51 -24.74 26.22
N PRO A 500 -23.55 -24.16 26.85
CA PRO A 500 -24.40 -24.91 27.77
C PRO A 500 -25.09 -26.09 27.08
N GLU A 501 -25.27 -27.19 27.80
CA GLU A 501 -25.98 -28.36 27.29
C GLU A 501 -27.40 -27.98 26.85
N GLY A 502 -27.81 -28.51 25.69
CA GLY A 502 -29.10 -28.19 25.05
C GLY A 502 -29.12 -26.90 24.22
N TRP A 503 -28.02 -26.13 24.18
CA TRP A 503 -27.91 -24.96 23.29
C TRP A 503 -27.50 -25.36 21.87
N ALA A 504 -27.88 -24.54 20.91
CA ALA A 504 -27.47 -24.66 19.52
C ALA A 504 -26.35 -23.65 19.21
N LEU A 505 -25.36 -24.09 18.43
CA LEU A 505 -24.34 -23.23 17.84
C LEU A 505 -24.63 -23.08 16.35
N GLU A 506 -24.97 -21.86 15.94
CA GLU A 506 -25.27 -21.50 14.55
C GLU A 506 -24.17 -20.57 14.00
N GLY A 507 -23.89 -20.65 12.69
CA GLY A 507 -22.98 -19.71 12.03
C GLY A 507 -21.96 -20.38 11.10
N GLY A 508 -20.92 -19.63 10.76
CA GLY A 508 -19.83 -20.03 9.87
C GLY A 508 -18.82 -18.89 9.70
N ARG A 509 -17.61 -19.23 9.25
CA ARG A 509 -16.50 -18.32 9.00
C ARG A 509 -16.20 -17.43 10.20
N VAL A 510 -15.99 -18.06 11.36
CA VAL A 510 -15.75 -17.45 12.68
C VAL A 510 -16.88 -16.55 13.21
N GLN A 511 -17.97 -16.38 12.46
CA GLN A 511 -19.18 -15.70 12.93
C GLN A 511 -20.12 -16.75 13.49
N TYR A 512 -20.66 -16.50 14.68
CA TYR A 512 -21.47 -17.49 15.38
C TYR A 512 -22.51 -16.86 16.30
N ALA A 513 -23.55 -17.64 16.59
CA ALA A 513 -24.48 -17.41 17.68
C ALA A 513 -24.70 -18.73 18.42
N ALA A 514 -24.33 -18.76 19.70
CA ALA A 514 -24.72 -19.81 20.64
C ALA A 514 -26.01 -19.37 21.33
N ILE A 515 -27.10 -20.11 21.13
CA ILE A 515 -28.43 -19.75 21.59
C ILE A 515 -29.13 -20.91 22.29
N ASN A 516 -29.92 -20.61 23.32
CA ASN A 516 -30.65 -21.63 24.07
C ASN A 516 -31.74 -22.33 23.26
N ASN A 517 -32.36 -21.63 22.32
CA ASN A 517 -33.44 -22.14 21.50
C ASN A 517 -33.51 -21.35 20.18
N ALA A 518 -33.54 -22.06 19.06
CA ALA A 518 -33.47 -21.47 17.72
C ALA A 518 -34.62 -20.52 17.40
N GLN A 519 -35.82 -20.79 17.95
CA GLN A 519 -37.04 -20.02 17.70
C GLN A 519 -37.15 -18.77 18.58
N THR A 520 -36.85 -18.92 19.88
CA THR A 520 -37.10 -17.86 20.88
C THR A 520 -35.87 -16.98 21.13
N ARG A 521 -34.66 -17.54 21.06
CA ARG A 521 -33.38 -16.82 21.18
C ARG A 521 -33.31 -15.90 22.40
N THR A 522 -33.90 -16.31 23.53
CA THR A 522 -33.99 -15.47 24.73
C THR A 522 -32.66 -15.31 25.43
N HIS A 523 -31.78 -16.30 25.32
CA HIS A 523 -30.41 -16.26 25.82
C HIS A 523 -29.45 -16.54 24.68
N GLY A 524 -28.37 -15.78 24.63
CA GLY A 524 -27.35 -16.03 23.63
C GLY A 524 -26.03 -15.32 23.86
N LEU A 525 -25.05 -15.80 23.11
CA LEU A 525 -23.70 -15.27 22.96
C LEU A 525 -23.37 -15.34 21.48
N GLY A 526 -22.73 -14.32 20.91
CA GLY A 526 -22.32 -14.40 19.52
C GLY A 526 -21.31 -13.37 19.09
N SER A 527 -20.76 -13.60 17.90
CA SER A 527 -19.90 -12.69 17.18
C SER A 527 -20.33 -12.61 15.71
N LEU A 528 -20.45 -11.39 15.20
CA LEU A 528 -20.88 -11.10 13.83
C LEU A 528 -19.97 -10.03 13.22
N TRP A 529 -19.74 -10.15 11.92
CA TRP A 529 -19.01 -9.16 11.15
C TRP A 529 -19.75 -8.83 9.85
N LEU A 530 -20.20 -7.59 9.73
CA LEU A 530 -20.99 -7.12 8.60
C LEU A 530 -20.25 -6.02 7.86
N THR A 531 -20.34 -6.07 6.53
CA THR A 531 -19.99 -4.95 5.65
C THR A 531 -21.27 -4.20 5.30
N ILE A 532 -21.27 -2.89 5.50
CA ILE A 532 -22.42 -2.01 5.28
C ILE A 532 -22.12 -1.08 4.11
N LEU A 533 -23.05 -1.04 3.15
CA LEU A 533 -22.96 -0.20 1.97
C LEU A 533 -23.65 1.15 2.26
N PRO A 534 -22.97 2.30 2.21
CA PRO A 534 -23.61 3.60 2.34
C PRO A 534 -24.16 4.03 0.97
N THR A 535 -25.21 3.34 0.53
CA THR A 535 -25.94 3.63 -0.70
C THR A 535 -27.41 3.79 -0.38
N ASP A 536 -28.10 4.67 -1.09
CA ASP A 536 -29.55 4.82 -1.00
C ASP A 536 -30.29 3.79 -1.89
N ILE A 537 -29.54 3.01 -2.67
CA ILE A 537 -30.08 1.95 -3.52
C ILE A 537 -30.24 0.68 -2.66
N PRO A 538 -31.48 0.21 -2.42
CA PRO A 538 -31.70 -0.98 -1.61
C PRO A 538 -31.15 -2.22 -2.32
N VAL A 539 -30.04 -2.75 -1.82
CA VAL A 539 -29.50 -4.05 -2.21
C VAL A 539 -30.15 -5.14 -1.35
N PRO A 540 -30.88 -6.12 -1.92
CA PRO A 540 -31.50 -7.19 -1.16
C PRO A 540 -30.50 -7.97 -0.31
N GLY A 541 -30.81 -8.14 0.98
CA GLY A 541 -29.96 -8.89 1.91
C GLY A 541 -28.75 -8.12 2.46
N VAL A 542 -28.62 -6.83 2.15
CA VAL A 542 -27.53 -5.97 2.64
C VAL A 542 -28.11 -4.79 3.42
N ILE A 543 -27.45 -4.43 4.52
CA ILE A 543 -27.78 -3.21 5.27
C ILE A 543 -27.22 -2.02 4.50
N ASN A 544 -28.09 -1.09 4.12
CA ASN A 544 -27.72 0.09 3.35
C ASN A 544 -27.95 1.37 4.16
N VAL A 545 -26.92 1.83 4.87
CA VAL A 545 -26.98 3.06 5.69
C VAL A 545 -25.63 3.80 5.68
N PRO A 546 -25.62 5.14 5.79
CA PRO A 546 -24.38 5.88 6.02
C PRO A 546 -23.72 5.44 7.33
N TYR A 547 -22.44 5.79 7.49
CA TYR A 547 -21.69 5.46 8.71
C TYR A 547 -22.47 5.83 9.97
N GLN A 548 -22.53 4.89 10.91
CA GLN A 548 -23.15 5.08 12.22
C GLN A 548 -22.08 4.90 13.30
N PRO A 549 -22.10 5.73 14.36
CA PRO A 549 -21.29 5.44 15.55
C PRO A 549 -21.77 4.15 16.23
N PRO A 550 -20.93 3.51 17.08
CA PRO A 550 -21.18 2.18 17.62
C PRO A 550 -22.58 1.94 18.23
N PRO A 551 -23.17 2.86 19.02
CA PRO A 551 -24.50 2.62 19.60
C PRO A 551 -25.62 2.58 18.55
N GLN A 552 -25.56 3.48 17.57
CA GLN A 552 -26.50 3.51 16.46
C GLN A 552 -26.28 2.31 15.52
N ALA A 553 -25.03 1.92 15.27
CA ALA A 553 -24.70 0.75 14.46
C ALA A 553 -25.25 -0.54 15.09
N LEU A 554 -25.11 -0.70 16.41
CA LEU A 554 -25.70 -1.82 17.15
C LEU A 554 -27.21 -1.88 16.96
N LYS A 555 -27.90 -0.75 17.11
CA LYS A 555 -29.36 -0.66 16.90
C LYS A 555 -29.74 -1.10 15.50
N VAL A 556 -29.09 -0.56 14.47
CA VAL A 556 -29.36 -0.91 13.06
C VAL A 556 -29.20 -2.40 12.83
N VAL A 557 -28.11 -3.01 13.32
CA VAL A 557 -27.86 -4.44 13.09
C VAL A 557 -28.87 -5.31 13.84
N LEU A 558 -29.14 -5.04 15.12
CA LEU A 558 -30.09 -5.82 15.90
C LEU A 558 -31.51 -5.75 15.30
N GLU A 559 -31.95 -4.57 14.87
CA GLU A 559 -33.28 -4.38 14.28
C GLU A 559 -33.36 -4.96 12.85
N SER A 560 -32.25 -4.99 12.10
CA SER A 560 -32.20 -5.60 10.76
C SER A 560 -32.55 -7.09 10.76
N GLY A 561 -32.24 -7.80 11.87
CA GLY A 561 -32.53 -9.22 12.05
C GLY A 561 -34.01 -9.53 12.31
N LYS A 562 -34.87 -8.52 12.48
CA LYS A 562 -36.32 -8.63 12.78
C LYS A 562 -36.68 -9.40 14.06
N SER A 563 -35.69 -9.94 14.79
CA SER A 563 -35.85 -10.66 16.06
C SER A 563 -35.79 -9.73 17.27
N THR A 564 -35.35 -8.48 17.07
CA THR A 564 -35.15 -7.47 18.11
C THR A 564 -35.75 -6.15 17.68
N ARG A 565 -36.33 -5.41 18.63
CA ARG A 565 -36.84 -4.04 18.46
C ARG A 565 -36.63 -3.23 19.74
N ASP A 566 -36.88 -1.92 19.66
CA ASP A 566 -36.86 -1.01 20.79
C ASP A 566 -35.52 -1.01 21.55
N VAL A 567 -34.40 -1.00 20.80
CA VAL A 567 -33.06 -1.02 21.39
C VAL A 567 -32.76 0.32 22.09
N GLN A 568 -32.47 0.25 23.38
CA GLN A 568 -32.12 1.37 24.25
C GLN A 568 -30.74 1.16 24.86
N VAL A 569 -29.90 2.19 24.79
CA VAL A 569 -28.56 2.18 25.39
C VAL A 569 -28.70 2.58 26.86
N ILE A 570 -28.31 1.69 27.77
CA ILE A 570 -28.30 1.95 29.22
C ILE A 570 -27.02 2.69 29.60
N SER A 571 -25.88 2.21 29.11
CA SER A 571 -24.56 2.79 29.38
C SER A 571 -23.56 2.36 28.33
N GLU A 572 -22.54 3.18 28.09
CA GLU A 572 -21.45 2.87 27.17
C GLU A 572 -20.10 3.35 27.72
N CYS A 573 -19.02 2.70 27.30
CA CYS A 573 -17.66 3.21 27.48
C CYS A 573 -16.76 2.79 26.30
N PRO A 574 -15.64 3.50 26.05
CA PRO A 574 -14.63 3.04 25.11
C PRO A 574 -14.12 1.65 25.48
N VAL A 575 -13.96 0.78 24.49
CA VAL A 575 -13.47 -0.60 24.72
C VAL A 575 -12.09 -0.56 25.37
N GLU A 576 -11.23 0.39 24.99
CA GLU A 576 -9.87 0.53 25.53
C GLU A 576 -9.86 0.74 27.06
N GLN A 577 -10.95 1.25 27.65
CA GLN A 577 -11.07 1.45 29.09
C GLN A 577 -11.54 0.19 29.85
N ALA A 578 -12.33 -0.67 29.20
CA ALA A 578 -12.94 -1.84 29.83
C ALA A 578 -12.25 -3.16 29.48
N VAL A 579 -11.60 -3.25 28.31
CA VAL A 579 -10.95 -4.45 27.79
C VAL A 579 -9.56 -4.08 27.25
N PRO A 580 -8.53 -4.01 28.11
CA PRO A 580 -7.20 -3.54 27.74
C PRO A 580 -6.56 -4.34 26.60
N GLU A 581 -6.84 -5.64 26.51
CA GLU A 581 -6.35 -6.57 25.48
C GLU A 581 -6.75 -6.15 24.05
N SER A 582 -7.91 -5.50 23.89
CA SER A 582 -8.39 -5.01 22.60
C SER A 582 -7.68 -3.73 22.12
N THR A 583 -6.97 -3.03 23.01
CA THR A 583 -6.28 -1.77 22.70
C THR A 583 -5.23 -1.96 21.61
N GLN A 584 -4.45 -3.05 21.67
CA GLN A 584 -3.40 -3.34 20.70
C GLN A 584 -3.98 -3.60 19.31
N LEU A 585 -5.08 -4.34 19.21
CA LEU A 585 -5.79 -4.59 17.96
C LEU A 585 -6.31 -3.29 17.34
N ILE A 586 -6.97 -2.45 18.13
CA ILE A 586 -7.51 -1.16 17.66
C ILE A 586 -6.38 -0.24 17.19
N GLN A 587 -5.27 -0.16 17.92
CA GLN A 587 -4.10 0.62 17.53
C GLN A 587 -3.47 0.11 16.23
N GLN A 588 -3.37 -1.21 16.06
CA GLN A 588 -2.88 -1.83 14.83
C GLN A 588 -3.76 -1.45 13.64
N MET A 589 -5.09 -1.57 13.76
CA MET A 589 -6.00 -1.15 12.69
C MET A 589 -5.87 0.34 12.36
N ARG A 590 -5.79 1.22 13.38
CA ARG A 590 -5.57 2.66 13.18
C ARG A 590 -4.24 2.95 12.47
N SER A 591 -3.17 2.23 12.81
CA SER A 591 -1.85 2.37 12.15
C SER A 591 -1.85 1.96 10.67
N GLN A 592 -2.76 1.06 10.28
CA GLN A 592 -3.01 0.67 8.89
C GLN A 592 -3.92 1.66 8.14
N GLY A 593 -4.23 2.80 8.76
CA GLY A 593 -5.05 3.87 8.20
C GLY A 593 -6.54 3.68 8.38
N PHE A 594 -7.01 2.64 9.09
CA PHE A 594 -8.44 2.50 9.36
C PHE A 594 -8.91 3.57 10.35
N GLN A 595 -10.06 4.17 10.08
CA GLN A 595 -10.80 4.90 11.11
C GLN A 595 -11.57 3.89 11.94
N VAL A 596 -11.29 3.77 13.24
CA VAL A 596 -11.88 2.77 14.13
C VAL A 596 -12.47 3.43 15.36
N ASP A 597 -13.76 3.21 15.58
CA ASP A 597 -14.48 3.54 16.82
C ASP A 597 -14.99 2.23 17.44
N ALA A 598 -14.63 1.98 18.70
CA ALA A 598 -14.96 0.74 19.40
C ALA A 598 -15.50 1.08 20.79
N ARG A 599 -16.73 0.61 21.07
CA ARG A 599 -17.40 0.85 22.36
C ARG A 599 -17.96 -0.44 22.94
N LEU A 600 -17.86 -0.54 24.26
CA LEU A 600 -18.59 -1.52 25.03
C LEU A 600 -19.93 -0.90 25.42
N ILE A 601 -21.02 -1.55 25.05
CA ILE A 601 -22.37 -0.99 25.12
C ILE A 601 -23.27 -1.96 25.87
N HIS A 602 -23.88 -1.48 26.95
CA HIS A 602 -24.91 -2.17 27.70
C HIS A 602 -26.27 -1.65 27.22
N VAL A 603 -27.11 -2.56 26.76
CA VAL A 603 -28.39 -2.23 26.13
C VAL A 603 -29.54 -3.00 26.76
N GLN A 604 -30.73 -2.42 26.66
CA GLN A 604 -32.00 -3.08 26.84
C GLN A 604 -32.72 -3.14 25.48
N PHE A 605 -33.42 -4.23 25.19
CA PHE A 605 -34.21 -4.36 23.96
C PHE A 605 -35.36 -5.34 24.13
N ARG A 606 -36.34 -5.28 23.23
CA ARG A 606 -37.47 -6.21 23.22
C ARG A 606 -37.22 -7.35 22.23
N ASN A 607 -37.23 -8.58 22.72
CA ASN A 607 -37.18 -9.80 21.90
C ASN A 607 -38.54 -9.97 21.21
N VAL A 608 -38.56 -9.95 19.88
CA VAL A 608 -39.81 -10.03 19.08
C VAL A 608 -40.51 -11.38 19.24
N PRO A 609 -39.83 -12.55 19.14
CA PRO A 609 -40.47 -13.85 19.26
C PRO A 609 -41.23 -14.08 20.58
N THR A 610 -40.71 -13.58 21.70
CA THR A 610 -41.28 -13.85 23.04
C THR A 610 -41.97 -12.64 23.67
N GLY A 611 -41.72 -11.43 23.15
CA GLY A 611 -42.19 -10.17 23.75
C GLY A 611 -41.44 -9.76 25.03
N LEU A 612 -40.50 -10.58 25.51
CA LEU A 612 -39.73 -10.30 26.71
C LEU A 612 -38.75 -9.14 26.50
N THR A 613 -38.51 -8.41 27.58
CA THR A 613 -37.43 -7.42 27.63
C THR A 613 -36.14 -8.14 27.99
N CYS A 614 -35.10 -7.93 27.20
CA CYS A 614 -33.77 -8.50 27.38
C CYS A 614 -32.76 -7.39 27.67
N ARG A 615 -31.71 -7.74 28.42
CA ARG A 615 -30.48 -6.95 28.53
C ARG A 615 -29.36 -7.65 27.76
N GLY A 616 -28.45 -6.85 27.24
CA GLY A 616 -27.26 -7.37 26.56
C GLY A 616 -26.04 -6.46 26.72
N LEU A 617 -24.87 -7.06 26.65
CA LEU A 617 -23.58 -6.36 26.66
C LEU A 617 -22.84 -6.72 25.39
N PHE A 618 -22.51 -5.70 24.60
CA PHE A 618 -21.90 -5.86 23.30
C PHE A 618 -20.65 -4.99 23.17
N CYS A 619 -19.55 -5.59 22.76
CA CYS A 619 -18.42 -4.92 22.14
C CYS A 619 -18.78 -4.65 20.68
N VAL A 620 -18.82 -3.37 20.32
CA VAL A 620 -19.22 -2.90 19.00
C VAL A 620 -18.07 -2.10 18.42
N MET A 621 -17.53 -2.56 17.28
CA MET A 621 -16.45 -1.90 16.58
C MET A 621 -16.89 -1.53 15.17
N CYS A 622 -16.85 -0.23 14.87
CA CYS A 622 -17.11 0.31 13.54
C CYS A 622 -15.79 0.75 12.91
N SER A 623 -15.51 0.29 11.69
CA SER A 623 -14.28 0.63 10.98
C SER A 623 -14.51 1.06 9.54
N ILE A 624 -13.82 2.12 9.12
CA ILE A 624 -13.80 2.61 7.73
C ILE A 624 -12.38 2.49 7.19
N LYS A 625 -12.24 1.99 5.96
CA LYS A 625 -10.97 1.98 5.23
C LYS A 625 -10.91 3.21 4.31
N PRO A 626 -9.80 3.98 4.27
CA PRO A 626 -9.72 5.28 3.58
C PRO A 626 -10.12 5.34 2.10
N ILE A 627 -10.03 4.21 1.39
CA ILE A 627 -10.30 4.11 -0.07
C ILE A 627 -11.57 3.27 -0.33
N SER A 628 -12.22 2.78 0.72
CA SER A 628 -13.39 1.93 0.59
C SER A 628 -14.65 2.76 0.71
N PRO A 629 -15.62 2.62 -0.22
CA PRO A 629 -16.91 3.27 -0.06
C PRO A 629 -17.75 2.58 1.01
N VAL A 630 -17.30 1.49 1.62
CA VAL A 630 -18.06 0.72 2.62
C VAL A 630 -17.46 0.89 4.00
N TRP A 631 -18.31 0.75 5.01
CA TRP A 631 -17.87 0.68 6.39
C TRP A 631 -18.23 -0.70 6.96
N GLN A 632 -17.51 -1.12 7.99
CA GLN A 632 -17.68 -2.43 8.60
C GLN A 632 -18.11 -2.28 10.04
N VAL A 633 -18.95 -3.20 10.51
CA VAL A 633 -19.34 -3.32 11.91
C VAL A 633 -19.05 -4.74 12.39
N SER A 634 -18.31 -4.84 13.49
CA SER A 634 -18.13 -6.07 14.24
C SER A 634 -18.90 -5.94 15.55
N LEU A 635 -19.64 -6.99 15.89
CA LEU A 635 -20.44 -7.10 17.10
C LEU A 635 -20.02 -8.38 17.80
N GLN A 636 -19.64 -8.29 19.06
CA GLN A 636 -19.44 -9.44 19.92
C GLN A 636 -20.15 -9.18 21.24
N GLY A 637 -20.98 -10.11 21.70
CA GLY A 637 -21.65 -9.91 22.97
C GLY A 637 -22.61 -11.01 23.35
N SER A 638 -23.28 -10.77 24.48
CA SER A 638 -24.21 -11.71 25.09
C SER A 638 -25.47 -11.03 25.59
N TRP A 639 -26.56 -11.78 25.65
CA TRP A 639 -27.88 -11.30 26.09
C TRP A 639 -28.67 -12.37 26.83
N ALA A 640 -29.58 -11.90 27.69
CA ALA A 640 -30.54 -12.72 28.44
C ALA A 640 -31.77 -11.86 28.81
N PRO A 641 -32.88 -12.45 29.26
CA PRO A 641 -34.01 -11.70 29.80
C PRO A 641 -33.56 -10.75 30.93
N ASP A 642 -34.15 -9.56 30.98
CA ASP A 642 -33.75 -8.48 31.89
C ASP A 642 -33.72 -8.91 33.37
N SER A 643 -34.73 -9.69 33.80
CA SER A 643 -34.88 -10.23 35.16
C SER A 643 -33.78 -11.24 35.55
N GLU A 644 -33.09 -11.81 34.57
CA GLU A 644 -32.12 -12.87 34.76
C GLU A 644 -30.70 -12.46 34.34
N TYR A 645 -30.53 -11.30 33.71
CA TYR A 645 -29.27 -10.95 33.08
C TYR A 645 -28.05 -11.00 34.02
N ASP A 646 -28.19 -10.49 35.25
CA ASP A 646 -27.08 -10.42 36.21
C ASP A 646 -26.63 -11.80 36.72
N GLN A 647 -27.51 -12.81 36.72
CA GLN A 647 -27.12 -14.20 37.05
C GLN A 647 -26.42 -14.89 35.87
N TRP A 648 -26.72 -14.50 34.63
CA TRP A 648 -26.16 -15.11 33.42
C TRP A 648 -24.84 -14.48 32.98
N LEU A 649 -24.63 -13.19 33.23
CA LEU A 649 -23.43 -12.46 32.80
C LEU A 649 -22.11 -13.15 33.19
N PRO A 650 -21.90 -13.68 34.42
CA PRO A 650 -20.66 -14.38 34.76
C PRO A 650 -20.45 -15.66 33.94
N LEU A 651 -21.53 -16.35 33.55
CA LEU A 651 -21.42 -17.52 32.68
C LEU A 651 -21.00 -17.09 31.27
N PHE A 652 -21.59 -16.04 30.70
CA PHE A 652 -21.21 -15.53 29.38
C PHE A 652 -19.74 -15.13 29.29
N LEU A 653 -19.24 -14.39 30.29
CA LEU A 653 -17.83 -14.00 30.36
C LEU A 653 -16.89 -15.21 30.44
N ARG A 654 -17.32 -16.33 31.03
CA ARG A 654 -16.56 -17.59 31.02
C ARG A 654 -16.58 -18.25 29.64
N LEU A 655 -17.75 -18.31 28.99
CA LEU A 655 -17.90 -18.93 27.67
C LEU A 655 -17.08 -18.19 26.60
N GLU A 656 -17.04 -16.86 26.63
CA GLU A 656 -16.22 -16.04 25.71
C GLU A 656 -14.73 -16.43 25.76
N LYS A 657 -14.20 -16.78 26.94
CA LYS A 657 -12.80 -17.22 27.11
C LYS A 657 -12.52 -18.61 26.54
N THR A 658 -13.55 -19.38 26.22
CA THR A 658 -13.39 -20.73 25.64
C THR A 658 -13.36 -20.74 24.12
N VAL A 659 -13.59 -19.58 23.49
CA VAL A 659 -13.61 -19.45 22.03
C VAL A 659 -12.21 -19.70 21.46
N GLN A 660 -12.12 -20.65 20.54
CA GLN A 660 -10.89 -21.01 19.83
C GLN A 660 -11.15 -20.96 18.34
N VAL A 661 -10.43 -20.07 17.65
CA VAL A 661 -10.44 -20.03 16.19
C VAL A 661 -9.45 -21.06 15.65
N ASN A 662 -9.86 -21.83 14.66
CA ASN A 662 -9.01 -22.85 14.05
C ASN A 662 -7.90 -22.19 13.21
N PRO A 663 -6.61 -22.31 13.60
CA PRO A 663 -5.52 -21.64 12.90
C PRO A 663 -5.28 -22.20 11.49
N GLN A 664 -5.54 -23.50 11.26
CA GLN A 664 -5.42 -24.11 9.93
C GLN A 664 -6.48 -23.55 8.98
N TRP A 665 -7.72 -23.46 9.45
CA TRP A 665 -8.81 -22.85 8.70
C TRP A 665 -8.51 -21.39 8.38
N MET A 666 -8.03 -20.62 9.37
CA MET A 666 -7.67 -19.20 9.16
C MET A 666 -6.55 -19.05 8.11
N GLY A 667 -5.53 -19.90 8.15
CA GLY A 667 -4.46 -19.92 7.14
C GLY A 667 -4.98 -20.22 5.73
N GLN A 668 -5.89 -21.18 5.60
CA GLN A 668 -6.55 -21.50 4.31
C GLN A 668 -7.45 -20.37 3.83
N GLU A 669 -8.23 -19.73 4.69
CA GLU A 669 -9.10 -18.62 4.32
C GLU A 669 -8.29 -17.41 3.83
N MET A 670 -7.16 -17.11 4.47
CA MET A 670 -6.23 -16.08 3.99
C MET A 670 -5.68 -16.40 2.59
N GLN A 671 -5.32 -17.66 2.32
CA GLN A 671 -4.88 -18.10 0.99
C GLN A 671 -6.00 -17.98 -0.05
N ASN A 672 -7.21 -18.41 0.30
CA ASN A 672 -8.40 -18.33 -0.55
C ASN A 672 -8.76 -16.88 -0.88
N GLN A 673 -8.65 -15.96 0.09
CA GLN A 673 -8.84 -14.53 -0.14
C GLN A 673 -7.77 -13.96 -1.08
N ALA A 674 -6.50 -14.34 -0.91
CA ALA A 674 -5.43 -13.92 -1.80
C ALA A 674 -5.66 -14.41 -3.24
N LEU A 675 -6.09 -15.66 -3.42
CA LEU A 675 -6.44 -16.23 -4.72
C LEU A 675 -7.64 -15.53 -5.35
N ARG A 676 -8.71 -15.30 -4.59
CA ARG A 676 -9.91 -14.57 -5.05
C ARG A 676 -9.56 -13.14 -5.46
N GLN A 677 -8.70 -12.46 -4.70
CA GLN A 677 -8.21 -11.12 -5.04
C GLN A 677 -7.39 -11.13 -6.33
N GLN A 678 -6.49 -12.12 -6.50
CA GLN A 678 -5.74 -12.28 -7.75
C GLN A 678 -6.68 -12.53 -8.95
N GLN A 679 -7.73 -13.34 -8.76
CA GLN A 679 -8.72 -13.60 -9.80
C GLN A 679 -9.53 -12.35 -10.16
N LEU A 680 -9.98 -11.57 -9.16
CA LEU A 680 -10.66 -10.28 -9.38
C LEU A 680 -9.74 -9.29 -10.12
N ASN A 681 -8.46 -9.23 -9.76
CA ASN A 681 -7.48 -8.39 -10.45
C ASN A 681 -7.28 -8.83 -11.91
N ARG A 682 -7.24 -10.15 -12.18
CA ARG A 682 -7.19 -10.68 -13.56
C ARG A 682 -8.45 -10.34 -14.35
N ASN A 683 -9.62 -10.46 -13.74
CA ASN A 683 -10.89 -10.10 -14.38
C ASN A 683 -10.94 -8.61 -14.70
N LEU A 684 -10.46 -7.75 -13.80
CA LEU A 684 -10.34 -6.32 -14.02
C LEU A 684 -9.38 -6.00 -15.17
N GLN A 685 -8.19 -6.62 -15.19
CA GLN A 685 -7.23 -6.44 -16.28
C GLN A 685 -7.80 -6.90 -17.63
N LYS A 686 -8.54 -8.00 -17.65
CA LYS A 686 -9.23 -8.49 -18.86
C LYS A 686 -10.29 -7.49 -19.33
N SER A 687 -11.11 -6.97 -18.43
CA SER A 687 -12.12 -5.95 -18.74
C SER A 687 -11.51 -4.64 -19.24
N ILE A 688 -10.39 -4.20 -18.65
CA ILE A 688 -9.63 -3.03 -19.14
C ILE A 688 -9.08 -3.31 -20.55
N ALA A 689 -8.48 -4.48 -20.79
CA ALA A 689 -7.95 -4.83 -22.11
C ALA A 689 -9.04 -4.94 -23.18
N GLU A 690 -10.21 -5.49 -22.84
CA GLU A 690 -11.39 -5.54 -23.72
C GLU A 690 -11.93 -4.14 -24.02
N SER A 691 -12.02 -3.27 -23.00
CA SER A 691 -12.42 -1.88 -23.19
C SER A 691 -11.42 -1.08 -24.02
N SER A 692 -10.11 -1.30 -23.86
CA SER A 692 -9.07 -0.65 -24.66
C SER A 692 -9.14 -1.07 -26.12
N ARG A 693 -9.34 -2.36 -26.43
CA ARG A 693 -9.53 -2.82 -27.82
C ARG A 693 -10.77 -2.19 -28.45
N ALA A 694 -11.90 -2.19 -27.75
CA ALA A 694 -13.12 -1.56 -28.25
C ALA A 694 -12.93 -0.05 -28.51
N PHE A 695 -12.12 0.61 -27.69
CA PHE A 695 -11.77 2.02 -27.87
C PHE A 695 -10.82 2.25 -29.05
N ASP A 696 -9.81 1.40 -29.24
CA ASP A 696 -8.90 1.46 -30.39
C ASP A 696 -9.65 1.24 -31.71
N ASP A 697 -10.57 0.27 -31.75
CA ASP A 697 -11.45 0.02 -32.90
C ASP A 697 -12.35 1.24 -33.19
N TYR A 698 -12.91 1.86 -32.15
CA TYR A 698 -13.68 3.09 -32.29
C TYR A 698 -12.82 4.25 -32.83
N LEU A 699 -11.61 4.47 -32.31
CA LEU A 699 -10.71 5.51 -32.82
C LEU A 699 -10.28 5.27 -34.27
N ALA A 700 -10.09 4.02 -34.68
CA ALA A 700 -9.81 3.67 -36.08
C ALA A 700 -10.97 4.11 -36.99
N THR A 701 -12.22 3.80 -36.62
CA THR A 701 -13.40 4.23 -37.40
C THR A 701 -13.54 5.75 -37.48
N VAL A 702 -13.22 6.49 -36.42
CA VAL A 702 -13.27 7.96 -36.40
C VAL A 702 -12.18 8.56 -37.31
N ARG A 703 -10.96 7.98 -37.30
CA ARG A 703 -9.86 8.41 -38.19
C ARG A 703 -10.17 8.16 -39.65
N ASP A 704 -10.76 7.02 -39.97
CA ASP A 704 -11.21 6.70 -41.34
C ASP A 704 -12.31 7.66 -41.80
N GLY A 705 -13.25 8.00 -40.91
CA GLY A 705 -14.27 9.02 -41.18
C GLY A 705 -13.71 10.44 -41.35
N ALA A 706 -12.60 10.78 -40.70
CA ALA A 706 -11.91 12.06 -40.90
C ALA A 706 -11.19 12.10 -42.27
N ARG A 707 -10.43 11.04 -42.61
CA ARG A 707 -9.74 10.91 -43.91
C ARG A 707 -10.71 10.94 -45.09
N SER A 708 -11.85 10.28 -44.96
CA SER A 708 -12.91 10.31 -45.98
C SER A 708 -13.44 11.73 -46.21
N ARG A 709 -13.66 12.52 -45.14
CA ARG A 709 -14.11 13.91 -45.25
C ARG A 709 -13.05 14.83 -45.85
N ASP A 710 -11.78 14.67 -45.49
CA ASP A 710 -10.69 15.43 -46.08
C ASP A 710 -10.55 15.15 -47.57
N TYR A 711 -10.69 13.89 -47.99
CA TYR A 711 -10.71 13.50 -49.40
C TYR A 711 -11.90 14.11 -50.15
N THR A 712 -13.12 14.04 -49.59
CA THR A 712 -14.30 14.69 -50.17
C THR A 712 -14.10 16.20 -50.31
N SER A 713 -13.52 16.86 -49.30
CA SER A 713 -13.23 18.29 -49.33
C SER A 713 -12.17 18.65 -50.37
N HIS A 714 -11.13 17.81 -50.53
CA HIS A 714 -10.13 17.97 -51.58
C HIS A 714 -10.75 17.85 -52.98
N MET A 715 -11.55 16.81 -53.24
CA MET A 715 -12.23 16.62 -54.53
C MET A 715 -13.18 17.78 -54.85
N TRP A 716 -13.93 18.25 -53.84
CA TRP A 716 -14.83 19.39 -53.98
C TRP A 716 -14.06 20.69 -54.31
N SER A 717 -12.89 20.89 -53.70
CA SER A 717 -11.99 22.03 -53.99
C SER A 717 -11.46 21.98 -55.43
N GLN A 718 -11.04 20.81 -55.91
CA GLN A 718 -10.58 20.60 -57.30
C GLN A 718 -11.70 20.91 -58.32
N THR A 719 -12.92 20.40 -58.07
CA THR A 719 -14.09 20.70 -58.91
C THR A 719 -14.45 22.18 -58.90
N THR A 720 -14.39 22.85 -57.74
CA THR A 720 -14.76 24.28 -57.60
C THR A 720 -13.73 25.22 -58.23
N LEU A 721 -12.45 24.83 -58.25
CA LEU A 721 -11.37 25.60 -58.89
C LEU A 721 -11.26 25.35 -60.41
N GLY A 722 -12.16 24.55 -61.01
CA GLY A 722 -12.17 24.27 -62.44
C GLY A 722 -11.02 23.41 -62.93
N GLN A 723 -10.30 22.73 -62.02
CA GLN A 723 -9.23 21.78 -62.36
C GLN A 723 -9.71 20.37 -62.06
N GLY A 724 -10.30 19.74 -63.08
CA GLY A 724 -10.73 18.35 -63.07
C GLY A 724 -9.79 17.49 -63.90
N THR A 725 -9.54 16.27 -63.45
CA THR A 725 -8.91 15.23 -64.27
C THR A 725 -9.96 14.17 -64.53
N TRP A 726 -10.25 13.87 -65.79
CA TRP A 726 -11.25 12.85 -66.15
C TRP A 726 -10.62 11.80 -67.04
N VAL A 727 -11.08 10.55 -66.87
CA VAL A 727 -10.63 9.40 -67.66
C VAL A 727 -11.80 8.95 -68.52
N ALA A 728 -11.70 9.14 -69.84
CA ALA A 728 -12.72 8.70 -70.78
C ALA A 728 -12.52 7.22 -71.11
N GLN A 729 -13.43 6.35 -70.65
CA GLN A 729 -13.37 4.92 -70.96
C GLN A 729 -13.60 4.61 -72.45
N SER A 730 -14.39 5.44 -73.15
CA SER A 730 -14.67 5.27 -74.58
C SER A 730 -13.45 5.48 -75.49
N GLU A 731 -12.39 6.13 -75.00
CA GLU A 731 -11.18 6.45 -75.77
C GLU A 731 -9.92 5.73 -75.24
N GLY A 732 -10.10 4.62 -74.52
CA GLY A 732 -8.99 3.77 -74.08
C GLY A 732 -8.26 4.27 -72.83
N ALA A 733 -8.99 4.86 -71.87
CA ALA A 733 -8.47 5.31 -70.57
C ALA A 733 -7.37 6.40 -70.66
N LYS A 734 -7.54 7.34 -71.58
CA LYS A 734 -6.71 8.55 -71.64
C LYS A 734 -7.13 9.55 -70.56
N VAL A 735 -6.13 10.21 -69.97
CA VAL A 735 -6.28 11.21 -68.91
C VAL A 735 -6.30 12.61 -69.53
N TYR A 736 -7.38 13.36 -69.30
CA TYR A 736 -7.53 14.74 -69.76
C TYR A 736 -7.55 15.70 -68.57
N GLN A 737 -6.84 16.83 -68.68
CA GLN A 737 -6.82 17.91 -67.71
C GLN A 737 -7.65 19.09 -68.22
N THR A 738 -8.43 19.72 -67.35
CA THR A 738 -9.12 20.98 -67.66
C THR A 738 -8.55 22.11 -66.83
N ASP A 739 -8.49 23.30 -67.40
CA ASP A 739 -8.27 24.56 -66.69
C ASP A 739 -9.39 25.56 -67.03
N SER A 740 -9.31 26.78 -66.51
CA SER A 740 -10.30 27.84 -66.74
C SER A 740 -10.35 28.36 -68.18
N TRP A 741 -9.55 27.81 -69.11
CA TRP A 741 -9.41 28.25 -70.49
C TRP A 741 -9.55 27.13 -71.53
N GLY A 742 -9.56 25.84 -71.14
CA GLY A 742 -9.78 24.73 -72.07
C GLY A 742 -9.46 23.33 -71.52
N LEU A 743 -9.54 22.34 -72.41
CA LEU A 743 -9.19 20.93 -72.17
C LEU A 743 -7.85 20.61 -72.83
N GLU A 744 -6.97 19.93 -72.10
CA GLU A 744 -5.65 19.49 -72.54
C GLU A 744 -5.51 17.96 -72.38
N GLY A 745 -5.10 17.30 -73.44
CA GLY A 745 -4.90 15.84 -73.49
C GLY A 745 -3.62 15.46 -74.24
N PRO A 746 -3.34 14.15 -74.40
CA PRO A 746 -2.12 13.66 -75.04
C PRO A 746 -1.93 14.14 -76.50
N GLU A 747 -3.02 14.50 -77.17
CA GLU A 747 -3.04 15.02 -78.54
C GLU A 747 -2.78 16.54 -78.64
N GLY A 748 -2.60 17.23 -77.52
CA GLY A 748 -2.42 18.68 -77.42
C GLY A 748 -3.65 19.44 -76.90
N ARG A 749 -3.53 20.76 -76.80
CA ARG A 749 -4.58 21.65 -76.25
C ARG A 749 -5.72 21.84 -77.25
N ILE A 750 -6.95 21.59 -76.80
CA ILE A 750 -8.16 21.73 -77.61
C ILE A 750 -8.88 23.01 -77.20
N ASP A 751 -8.52 24.13 -77.83
CA ASP A 751 -9.16 25.42 -77.62
C ASP A 751 -10.42 25.54 -78.51
N SER A 752 -11.50 24.89 -78.09
CA SER A 752 -12.85 25.26 -78.56
C SER A 752 -13.52 26.16 -77.52
N LYS A 753 -14.34 27.13 -77.96
CA LYS A 753 -15.03 28.06 -77.05
C LYS A 753 -15.99 27.31 -76.13
N ALA A 754 -15.50 26.85 -74.99
CA ALA A 754 -16.31 26.25 -73.94
C ALA A 754 -17.04 27.34 -73.13
N TYR A 755 -18.24 27.00 -72.70
CA TYR A 755 -19.25 27.88 -72.12
C TYR A 755 -18.75 28.68 -70.89
N ASN A 756 -18.95 30.00 -70.93
CA ASN A 756 -18.66 30.91 -69.82
C ASN A 756 -19.73 30.77 -68.73
N THR A 757 -19.42 30.06 -67.64
CA THR A 757 -20.29 29.88 -66.47
C THR A 757 -20.29 31.09 -65.51
N ALA A 758 -19.41 32.07 -65.72
CA ALA A 758 -19.31 33.24 -64.85
C ALA A 758 -20.41 34.31 -65.11
N ASN A 759 -21.12 34.24 -66.23
CA ASN A 759 -22.19 35.19 -66.62
C ASN A 759 -23.57 34.52 -66.80
N PHE A 760 -23.88 33.46 -66.04
CA PHE A 760 -25.12 32.71 -66.19
C PHE A 760 -26.35 33.44 -65.60
N SER A 761 -27.43 33.58 -66.38
CA SER A 761 -28.62 34.38 -66.05
C SER A 761 -29.79 33.60 -65.42
N GLY A 762 -29.57 32.37 -64.93
CA GLY A 762 -30.47 31.77 -63.93
C GLY A 762 -31.67 30.94 -64.42
N GLU A 763 -31.63 30.27 -65.57
CA GLU A 763 -32.65 29.25 -65.91
C GLU A 763 -32.04 27.88 -66.18
N ASN A 764 -32.38 26.93 -65.30
CA ASN A 764 -32.04 25.50 -65.30
C ASN A 764 -32.99 24.72 -66.26
N PRO A 765 -32.73 23.45 -66.64
CA PRO A 765 -32.98 22.37 -65.69
C PRO A 765 -31.99 21.19 -65.78
N TRP A 766 -31.49 20.73 -64.63
CA TRP A 766 -31.17 19.31 -64.40
C TRP A 766 -32.16 18.73 -63.40
N SER A 767 -32.87 17.68 -63.80
CA SER A 767 -33.61 16.78 -62.89
C SER A 767 -32.68 15.64 -62.47
N GLY A 768 -32.86 15.12 -61.25
CA GLY A 768 -31.99 14.10 -60.62
C GLY A 768 -31.93 12.72 -61.31
N GLN A 769 -32.34 12.60 -62.58
CA GLN A 769 -32.24 11.39 -63.40
C GLN A 769 -31.04 11.42 -64.38
N GLN A 770 -30.31 12.53 -64.48
CA GLN A 770 -29.14 12.68 -65.38
C GLN A 770 -27.80 12.74 -64.64
N LEU A 771 -27.79 12.58 -63.31
CA LEU A 771 -26.57 12.53 -62.51
C LEU A 771 -26.24 11.08 -62.16
N GLU A 772 -25.10 10.61 -62.61
CA GLU A 772 -24.55 9.31 -62.22
C GLU A 772 -23.91 9.42 -60.83
N LEU A 773 -24.24 8.50 -59.93
CA LEU A 773 -23.69 8.49 -58.58
C LEU A 773 -22.22 8.06 -58.64
N VAL A 774 -21.31 8.99 -58.38
CA VAL A 774 -19.88 8.68 -58.24
C VAL A 774 -19.64 8.07 -56.86
N ASP A 775 -19.44 6.76 -56.80
CA ASP A 775 -19.08 6.05 -55.56
C ASP A 775 -17.60 6.31 -55.22
N THR A 776 -17.39 7.38 -54.45
CA THR A 776 -16.05 7.81 -53.99
C THR A 776 -15.37 6.82 -53.03
N ARG A 777 -16.07 5.77 -52.56
CA ARG A 777 -15.50 4.75 -51.66
C ARG A 777 -14.42 3.92 -52.37
N ALA A 778 -14.68 3.50 -53.60
CA ALA A 778 -13.75 2.68 -54.38
C ALA A 778 -12.49 3.45 -54.81
N GLU A 779 -12.62 4.76 -55.06
CA GLU A 779 -11.47 5.62 -55.38
C GLU A 779 -10.60 5.92 -54.15
N TYR A 780 -11.21 6.12 -52.98
CA TYR A 780 -10.48 6.26 -51.70
C TYR A 780 -9.67 5.00 -51.36
N GLU A 781 -10.24 3.81 -51.55
CA GLU A 781 -9.51 2.54 -51.32
C GLU A 781 -8.33 2.36 -52.29
N ARG A 782 -8.44 2.81 -53.55
CA ARG A 782 -7.32 2.83 -54.51
C ARG A 782 -6.23 3.85 -54.15
N TYR A 783 -6.60 5.01 -53.62
CA TYR A 783 -5.64 6.02 -53.15
C TYR A 783 -4.80 5.49 -51.98
N LEU A 784 -5.43 4.83 -51.00
CA LEU A 784 -4.72 4.21 -49.88
C LEU A 784 -3.77 3.09 -50.29
N ALA A 785 -4.09 2.35 -51.36
CA ALA A 785 -3.24 1.26 -51.87
C ALA A 785 -2.00 1.75 -52.65
N ASN A 786 -1.97 3.03 -53.05
CA ASN A 786 -0.89 3.64 -53.84
C ASN A 786 0.00 4.60 -53.02
N GLN A 787 -0.19 4.69 -51.69
CA GLN A 787 0.77 5.26 -50.74
C GLN A 787 1.55 4.14 -50.06
#